data_AF-A0A6M0FTH7-F1
#
_entry.id   AF-A0A6M0FTH7-F1
#
_cell.length_a   1.000
_cell.length_b   1.000
_cell.length_c   1.000
_cell.angle_alpha   90.00
_cell.angle_beta   90.00
_cell.angle_gamma   90.00
#
_symmetry.space_group_name_H-M   'P 1'
#
loop_
_entity.id
_entity.type
_entity.pdbx_description
1 polymer ?
#
loop_
_entity_poly.entity_id
_entity_poly.type
_entity_poly.pdbx_seq_one_letter_code
_entity_poly.pdbx_strand_id
1 'polypeptide(L)'
;MSRYNEYETHLHRIILHSADVLPKKVGTYLSELAKSRNYDSKKDVISKAQDFKPLVDSIPRAFVDFALSVLLQKPINPENYSSIPGRVTSSLEDRNFGINYNWSFIPPAPVQGPFLYLLLNNEDEGLRLIHTLTNTASEKWREYEQQEELDRPKFTPLPVTINFPSGSREFWGDTQVYCWFRGTTNGSYPVISALMALEQWMEGQIEAGRNVEALFEKVLSGSNSVAVLGICLSMALAYPEKCLKVALPIASSSDIWEMDISRLVYDSTNSFSSVKEWEWDESSKWYYSVLEKRNKRPQRLQDIRNLAMYYVLWSDSSLRAPFEQAVEKFTENLPFRYQEEKSDPNAVATLREKMENYQVFRRRENYRQQQVGEHWHIWVERPEEMSKRHEQPLASNFEMQRWFGLYLWAEQTIEYGRPQERITLEKAIAAAKELQTSEDLAKTDKENIPDHTRLQAIVGVAAAILIADFEWVRIQNHLEWCRAILLTAASVTEASMYAMSRSSLKVYAGRGLALLVTHRVADVEVRQYILQLISYSLRRFSHAGEVVKAVFSGLKNAWNVDPVLCWNALSLCLSLSVIPGRLYYGTPVGLYGTSYEELENWEDNVIHNHFDYLAKKEVPQLPKITTARNIAFLDEQAKYALYALPLTELCRDSDTKDKLLQLCDDLVARTIADNLPVNDKPFSHRQRLLTWNQFIFNWAACLALSLNTEEIRKHILIPVRNNWSQVPELTTDLLDGYICHQIAYAEGPSQKALETWKEICNWVLNSPEILDIASREYLFHDTEEILQLIIFNRYGHSYIKENWQHIRLFIDIFDKWVTVVGHNPDAYTHLLIMLNGLGWQFAPEPTLEWLNRCASNAVHNIWNEKRGNGTQTAELLSRIWKNFELHIRGNGSSLKRYSNLVYRLIEAGIPLASVLQQKLEGRG
;
A
#
# COMPACT_ATOMS: atom_id res chain seq x y z
N MET A 1 -20.57 12.26 -14.31
CA MET A 1 -21.14 10.89 -14.55
C MET A 1 -22.49 10.94 -15.28
N SER A 2 -22.93 9.89 -16.00
CA SER A 2 -24.33 9.82 -16.49
C SER A 2 -25.26 9.60 -15.30
N ARG A 3 -26.31 10.43 -15.15
CA ARG A 3 -27.35 10.32 -14.10
C ARG A 3 -27.84 8.89 -13.91
N TYR A 4 -27.92 8.10 -14.98
CA TYR A 4 -28.38 6.72 -14.93
C TYR A 4 -27.50 5.81 -14.05
N ASN A 5 -26.17 5.96 -14.11
CA ASN A 5 -25.24 5.10 -13.38
C ASN A 5 -25.18 5.46 -11.89
N GLU A 6 -25.38 6.74 -11.56
CA GLU A 6 -25.50 7.22 -10.19
C GLU A 6 -26.81 6.75 -9.55
N TYR A 7 -27.93 6.78 -10.29
CA TYR A 7 -29.19 6.18 -9.84
C TYR A 7 -29.08 4.67 -9.66
N GLU A 8 -28.44 3.96 -10.60
CA GLU A 8 -28.22 2.52 -10.51
C GLU A 8 -27.37 2.15 -9.29
N THR A 9 -26.28 2.89 -9.04
CA THR A 9 -25.43 2.69 -7.85
C THR A 9 -26.16 2.96 -6.55
N HIS A 10 -26.94 4.06 -6.47
CA HIS A 10 -27.77 4.35 -5.30
C HIS A 10 -28.85 3.29 -5.09
N LEU A 11 -29.51 2.82 -6.16
CA LEU A 11 -30.49 1.74 -6.07
C LEU A 11 -29.87 0.43 -5.60
N HIS A 12 -28.68 0.08 -6.10
CA HIS A 12 -27.93 -1.09 -5.61
C HIS A 12 -27.66 -0.98 -4.11
N ARG A 13 -27.17 0.17 -3.64
CA ARG A 13 -26.91 0.40 -2.20
C ARG A 13 -28.20 0.35 -1.37
N ILE A 14 -29.29 0.98 -1.82
CA ILE A 14 -30.59 0.94 -1.14
C ILE A 14 -31.06 -0.51 -0.99
N ILE A 15 -30.97 -1.32 -2.05
CA ILE A 15 -31.34 -2.74 -2.00
C ILE A 15 -30.49 -3.46 -0.95
N LEU A 16 -29.16 -3.28 -0.96
CA LEU A 16 -28.25 -3.93 -0.01
C LEU A 16 -28.50 -3.50 1.44
N HIS A 17 -28.79 -2.22 1.68
CA HIS A 17 -29.16 -1.71 3.01
C HIS A 17 -30.53 -2.18 3.49
N SER A 18 -31.40 -2.64 2.59
CA SER A 18 -32.75 -3.14 2.93
C SER A 18 -32.76 -4.61 3.36
N ALA A 19 -31.60 -5.21 3.67
CA ALA A 19 -31.49 -6.64 3.96
C ALA A 19 -32.16 -7.06 5.28
N ASP A 20 -32.28 -6.14 6.22
CA ASP A 20 -33.03 -6.29 7.48
C ASP A 20 -34.55 -6.34 7.24
N VAL A 21 -35.05 -5.55 6.28
CA VAL A 21 -36.49 -5.47 5.96
C VAL A 21 -36.90 -6.50 4.90
N LEU A 22 -36.06 -6.76 3.90
CA LEU A 22 -36.37 -7.58 2.72
C LEU A 22 -35.32 -8.69 2.46
N PRO A 23 -34.98 -9.53 3.46
CA PRO A 23 -33.84 -10.46 3.39
C PRO A 23 -33.90 -11.42 2.21
N LYS A 24 -35.09 -11.93 1.88
CA LYS A 24 -35.28 -12.84 0.73
C LYS A 24 -34.97 -12.16 -0.61
N LYS A 25 -35.46 -10.92 -0.82
CA LYS A 25 -35.26 -10.19 -2.07
C LYS A 25 -33.79 -9.79 -2.24
N VAL A 26 -33.17 -9.33 -1.16
CA VAL A 26 -31.74 -8.97 -1.17
C VAL A 26 -30.87 -10.20 -1.41
N GLY A 27 -31.19 -11.35 -0.81
CA GLY A 27 -30.52 -12.62 -1.10
C GLY A 27 -30.62 -13.05 -2.56
N THR A 28 -31.79 -12.92 -3.19
CA THR A 28 -31.96 -13.16 -4.63
C THR A 28 -31.12 -12.18 -5.46
N TYR A 29 -31.15 -10.89 -5.11
CA TYR A 29 -30.34 -9.87 -5.78
C TYR A 29 -28.84 -10.18 -5.72
N LEU A 30 -28.30 -10.58 -4.55
CA LEU A 30 -26.91 -11.00 -4.42
C LEU A 30 -26.58 -12.19 -5.34
N SER A 31 -27.48 -13.18 -5.41
CA SER A 31 -27.29 -14.34 -6.30
C SER A 31 -27.27 -13.96 -7.79
N GLU A 32 -28.11 -13.00 -8.20
CA GLU A 32 -28.12 -12.46 -9.56
C GLU A 32 -26.88 -11.61 -9.83
N LEU A 33 -26.49 -10.75 -8.88
CA LEU A 33 -25.31 -9.91 -8.96
C LEU A 33 -24.05 -10.77 -9.11
N ALA A 34 -23.91 -11.86 -8.35
CA ALA A 34 -22.81 -12.83 -8.48
C ALA A 34 -22.65 -13.37 -9.91
N LYS A 35 -23.76 -13.62 -10.60
CA LYS A 35 -23.79 -14.15 -11.99
C LYS A 35 -23.60 -13.06 -13.05
N SER A 36 -23.88 -11.80 -12.70
CA SER A 36 -23.76 -10.67 -13.63
C SER A 36 -22.31 -10.40 -14.05
N ARG A 37 -22.11 -9.62 -15.13
CA ARG A 37 -20.80 -9.08 -15.53
C ARG A 37 -20.50 -7.72 -14.88
N ASN A 38 -21.27 -7.28 -13.88
CA ASN A 38 -21.09 -6.00 -13.22
C ASN A 38 -19.98 -6.11 -12.16
N TYR A 39 -18.72 -5.95 -12.59
CA TYR A 39 -17.56 -6.05 -11.72
C TYR A 39 -17.54 -4.93 -10.68
N ASP A 40 -17.83 -3.68 -11.05
CA ASP A 40 -17.78 -2.56 -10.11
C ASP A 40 -18.72 -2.72 -8.91
N SER A 41 -19.95 -3.17 -9.14
CA SER A 41 -20.91 -3.42 -8.05
C SER A 41 -20.47 -4.58 -7.16
N LYS A 42 -19.87 -5.64 -7.72
CA LYS A 42 -19.29 -6.72 -6.91
C LYS A 42 -18.14 -6.23 -6.04
N LYS A 43 -17.26 -5.38 -6.62
CA LYS A 43 -16.14 -4.78 -5.91
C LYS A 43 -16.61 -3.94 -4.74
N ASP A 44 -17.61 -3.07 -4.95
CA ASP A 44 -18.15 -2.18 -3.91
C ASP A 44 -18.69 -3.02 -2.74
N VAL A 45 -19.47 -4.08 -3.03
CA VAL A 45 -20.04 -4.96 -2.00
C VAL A 45 -18.96 -5.70 -1.19
N ILE A 46 -17.90 -6.19 -1.83
CA ILE A 46 -16.82 -6.95 -1.16
C ILE A 46 -15.89 -6.02 -0.37
N SER A 47 -15.45 -4.92 -0.98
CA SER A 47 -14.48 -4.01 -0.36
C SER A 47 -15.10 -3.15 0.75
N LYS A 48 -16.39 -2.85 0.67
CA LYS A 48 -17.12 -2.00 1.63
C LYS A 48 -18.17 -2.78 2.41
N ALA A 49 -17.90 -4.04 2.72
CA ALA A 49 -18.82 -4.89 3.48
C ALA A 49 -19.27 -4.25 4.82
N GLN A 50 -18.38 -3.48 5.45
CA GLN A 50 -18.66 -2.73 6.69
C GLN A 50 -19.74 -1.63 6.53
N ASP A 51 -19.91 -1.10 5.31
CA ASP A 51 -20.94 -0.11 5.01
C ASP A 51 -22.31 -0.78 4.93
N PHE A 52 -22.35 -2.07 4.56
CA PHE A 52 -23.57 -2.85 4.39
C PHE A 52 -23.86 -3.76 5.59
N LYS A 53 -23.85 -3.18 6.80
CA LYS A 53 -24.11 -3.92 8.06
C LYS A 53 -25.32 -4.87 7.98
N PRO A 54 -26.48 -4.48 7.41
CA PRO A 54 -27.64 -5.37 7.32
C PRO A 54 -27.39 -6.68 6.57
N LEU A 55 -26.45 -6.72 5.60
CA LEU A 55 -26.11 -7.96 4.88
C LEU A 55 -25.52 -9.00 5.81
N VAL A 56 -24.63 -8.57 6.71
CA VAL A 56 -23.99 -9.44 7.69
C VAL A 56 -24.95 -9.74 8.82
N ASP A 57 -25.68 -8.75 9.33
CA ASP A 57 -26.52 -8.95 10.50
C ASP A 57 -27.78 -9.78 10.19
N SER A 58 -28.35 -9.64 8.99
CA SER A 58 -29.66 -10.24 8.65
C SER A 58 -29.58 -11.39 7.64
N ILE A 59 -28.59 -11.41 6.74
CA ILE A 59 -28.43 -12.46 5.71
C ILE A 59 -26.98 -12.95 5.54
N PRO A 60 -26.24 -13.24 6.65
CA PRO A 60 -24.79 -13.50 6.60
C PRO A 60 -24.44 -14.65 5.67
N ARG A 61 -25.23 -15.73 5.68
CA ARG A 61 -25.02 -16.89 4.81
C ARG A 61 -25.11 -16.55 3.32
N ALA A 62 -26.14 -15.79 2.92
CA ALA A 62 -26.31 -15.39 1.52
C ALA A 62 -25.19 -14.43 1.07
N PHE A 63 -24.75 -13.55 1.97
CA PHE A 63 -23.61 -12.66 1.73
C PHE A 63 -22.30 -13.43 1.58
N VAL A 64 -22.03 -14.43 2.42
CA VAL A 64 -20.83 -15.26 2.29
C VAL A 64 -20.86 -16.12 1.02
N ASP A 65 -22.02 -16.67 0.64
CA ASP A 65 -22.16 -17.39 -0.63
C ASP A 65 -21.88 -16.48 -1.83
N PHE A 66 -22.34 -15.23 -1.77
CA PHE A 66 -21.97 -14.20 -2.74
C PHE A 66 -20.46 -13.93 -2.72
N ALA A 67 -19.86 -13.70 -1.56
CA ALA A 67 -18.43 -13.41 -1.44
C ALA A 67 -17.56 -14.53 -1.99
N LEU A 68 -17.86 -15.78 -1.67
CA LEU A 68 -17.17 -16.95 -2.23
C LEU A 68 -17.30 -17.02 -3.76
N SER A 69 -18.48 -16.76 -4.30
CA SER A 69 -18.70 -16.79 -5.76
C SER A 69 -17.92 -15.70 -6.52
N VAL A 70 -17.56 -14.61 -5.84
CA VAL A 70 -16.86 -13.45 -6.40
C VAL A 70 -15.34 -13.57 -6.19
N LEU A 71 -14.92 -14.08 -5.04
CA LEU A 71 -13.51 -14.20 -4.67
C LEU A 71 -12.85 -15.46 -5.25
N LEU A 72 -13.58 -16.57 -5.43
CA LEU A 72 -13.04 -17.78 -6.04
C LEU A 72 -13.01 -17.66 -7.58
N GLN A 73 -11.90 -18.07 -8.17
CA GLN A 73 -11.75 -18.16 -9.61
C GLN A 73 -12.59 -19.34 -10.13
N LYS A 74 -13.39 -19.11 -11.18
CA LYS A 74 -14.14 -20.19 -11.82
C LYS A 74 -13.21 -20.98 -12.73
N PRO A 75 -13.33 -22.32 -12.79
CA PRO A 75 -12.54 -23.13 -13.72
C PRO A 75 -12.82 -22.68 -15.15
N ILE A 76 -11.75 -22.38 -15.88
CA ILE A 76 -11.82 -22.03 -17.30
C ILE A 76 -12.15 -23.34 -18.05
N ASN A 77 -13.30 -23.39 -18.73
CA ASN A 77 -13.63 -24.54 -19.58
C ASN A 77 -12.84 -24.40 -20.91
N PRO A 78 -11.91 -25.31 -21.23
CA PRO A 78 -11.03 -25.17 -22.40
C PRO A 78 -11.82 -25.06 -23.72
N GLU A 79 -13.00 -25.67 -23.80
CA GLU A 79 -13.82 -25.65 -25.01
C GLU A 79 -14.45 -24.28 -25.35
N ASN A 80 -14.58 -23.39 -24.37
CA ASN A 80 -15.10 -22.03 -24.59
C ASN A 80 -13.99 -21.02 -24.99
N TYR A 81 -12.72 -21.44 -24.94
CA TYR A 81 -11.55 -20.62 -25.25
C TYR A 81 -10.58 -21.40 -26.14
N SER A 82 -11.04 -21.76 -27.33
CA SER A 82 -10.28 -22.51 -28.34
C SER A 82 -9.11 -21.74 -28.98
N SER A 83 -8.78 -20.53 -28.49
CA SER A 83 -7.90 -19.57 -29.19
C SER A 83 -6.80 -18.95 -28.33
N ILE A 84 -6.51 -19.48 -27.14
CA ILE A 84 -5.34 -19.05 -26.35
C ILE A 84 -4.22 -20.08 -26.50
N PRO A 85 -3.07 -19.75 -27.13
CA PRO A 85 -1.90 -20.62 -27.11
C PRO A 85 -1.44 -20.80 -25.66
N GLY A 86 -1.21 -22.06 -25.24
CA GLY A 86 -0.84 -22.45 -23.87
C GLY A 86 0.52 -21.92 -23.35
N ARG A 87 1.01 -20.78 -23.85
CA ARG A 87 2.21 -20.09 -23.38
C ARG A 87 1.95 -18.74 -22.69
N VAL A 88 0.73 -18.18 -22.75
CA VAL A 88 0.42 -16.84 -22.20
C VAL A 88 -0.41 -16.88 -20.91
N THR A 89 -0.97 -18.03 -20.53
CA THR A 89 -1.81 -18.15 -19.32
C THR A 89 -1.06 -18.57 -18.05
N SER A 90 0.18 -19.06 -18.14
CA SER A 90 0.80 -19.83 -17.05
C SER A 90 1.68 -19.03 -16.06
N SER A 91 1.69 -17.69 -16.05
CA SER A 91 2.60 -16.96 -15.13
C SER A 91 1.96 -15.91 -14.23
N LEU A 92 0.81 -15.33 -14.58
CA LEU A 92 0.15 -14.29 -13.75
C LEU A 92 -1.21 -14.73 -13.20
N GLU A 93 -1.96 -15.58 -13.92
CA GLU A 93 -3.27 -16.07 -13.47
C GLU A 93 -3.15 -17.28 -12.53
N ASP A 94 -2.20 -18.20 -12.77
CA ASP A 94 -1.97 -19.36 -11.90
C ASP A 94 -1.32 -19.03 -10.55
N ARG A 95 -0.64 -17.88 -10.43
CA ARG A 95 0.04 -17.47 -9.17
C ARG A 95 -0.91 -17.01 -8.06
N ASN A 96 -2.20 -16.86 -8.33
CA ASN A 96 -3.18 -16.46 -7.32
C ASN A 96 -3.91 -17.65 -6.67
N PHE A 97 -3.47 -18.88 -6.92
CA PHE A 97 -3.96 -20.10 -6.26
C PHE A 97 -5.50 -20.24 -6.33
N GLY A 98 -6.09 -19.97 -7.50
CA GLY A 98 -7.54 -20.07 -7.72
C GLY A 98 -8.38 -18.97 -7.07
N ILE A 99 -7.77 -17.83 -6.75
CA ILE A 99 -8.43 -16.66 -6.16
C ILE A 99 -8.40 -15.48 -7.14
N ASN A 100 -9.50 -14.75 -7.27
CA ASN A 100 -9.59 -13.59 -8.16
C ASN A 100 -8.80 -12.38 -7.61
N TYR A 101 -7.82 -11.88 -8.37
CA TYR A 101 -6.92 -10.80 -7.98
C TYR A 101 -7.51 -9.37 -8.10
N ASN A 102 -8.56 -9.19 -8.91
CA ASN A 102 -9.02 -7.87 -9.39
C ASN A 102 -9.84 -7.00 -8.40
N TRP A 103 -9.76 -7.28 -7.09
CA TRP A 103 -10.68 -6.71 -6.09
C TRP A 103 -10.05 -5.68 -5.13
N SER A 104 -8.84 -5.16 -5.42
CA SER A 104 -8.14 -4.12 -4.65
C SER A 104 -7.92 -4.46 -3.16
N PHE A 105 -7.22 -5.56 -2.90
CA PHE A 105 -6.74 -5.95 -1.56
C PHE A 105 -5.30 -5.47 -1.30
N ILE A 106 -4.90 -4.33 -1.88
CA ILE A 106 -3.53 -3.79 -1.80
C ILE A 106 -3.56 -2.51 -0.96
N PRO A 107 -2.67 -2.38 0.05
CA PRO A 107 -1.90 -3.46 0.66
C PRO A 107 -2.82 -4.49 1.35
N PRO A 108 -2.47 -5.78 1.48
CA PRO A 108 -3.29 -6.70 2.24
C PRO A 108 -3.28 -6.31 3.73
N ALA A 109 -4.46 -6.28 4.36
CA ALA A 109 -4.60 -5.82 5.74
C ALA A 109 -5.73 -6.59 6.47
N PRO A 110 -5.66 -6.74 7.81
CA PRO A 110 -6.68 -7.46 8.59
C PRO A 110 -8.08 -6.84 8.51
N VAL A 111 -8.16 -5.59 8.09
CA VAL A 111 -9.33 -4.73 8.02
C VAL A 111 -9.84 -4.59 6.58
N GLN A 112 -9.20 -5.28 5.62
CA GLN A 112 -9.57 -5.25 4.22
C GLN A 112 -10.59 -6.34 3.89
N GLY A 113 -11.63 -5.95 3.14
CA GLY A 113 -12.71 -6.85 2.77
C GLY A 113 -13.62 -7.26 3.94
N PRO A 114 -14.42 -8.31 3.78
CA PRO A 114 -15.51 -8.63 4.71
C PRO A 114 -15.06 -9.43 5.95
N PHE A 115 -13.81 -9.88 6.02
CA PHE A 115 -13.39 -10.97 6.90
C PHE A 115 -13.50 -10.65 8.39
N LEU A 116 -12.84 -9.58 8.85
CA LEU A 116 -12.83 -9.21 10.27
C LEU A 116 -14.23 -8.79 10.73
N TYR A 117 -14.96 -8.05 9.89
CA TYR A 117 -16.32 -7.63 10.20
C TYR A 117 -17.27 -8.85 10.33
N LEU A 118 -17.15 -9.84 9.45
CA LEU A 118 -17.89 -11.11 9.59
C LEU A 118 -17.50 -11.86 10.86
N LEU A 119 -16.21 -11.98 11.17
CA LEU A 119 -15.75 -12.68 12.37
C LEU A 119 -16.28 -12.04 13.67
N LEU A 120 -16.40 -10.70 13.70
CA LEU A 120 -16.90 -9.97 14.86
C LEU A 120 -18.41 -10.09 15.06
N ASN A 121 -19.19 -10.17 13.98
CA ASN A 121 -20.66 -10.12 14.05
C ASN A 121 -21.33 -11.48 13.82
N ASN A 122 -20.73 -12.34 12.99
CA ASN A 122 -21.23 -13.67 12.62
C ASN A 122 -20.07 -14.66 12.48
N GLU A 123 -19.52 -15.10 13.62
CA GLU A 123 -18.28 -15.88 13.68
C GLU A 123 -18.27 -17.13 12.81
N ASP A 124 -19.37 -17.89 12.76
CA ASP A 124 -19.45 -19.15 12.00
C ASP A 124 -19.35 -18.92 10.49
N GLU A 125 -20.02 -17.89 9.98
CA GLU A 125 -20.00 -17.52 8.56
C GLU A 125 -18.67 -16.83 8.19
N GLY A 126 -18.09 -16.06 9.11
CA GLY A 126 -16.74 -15.51 8.96
C GLY A 126 -15.68 -16.60 8.84
N LEU A 127 -15.70 -17.59 9.74
CA LEU A 127 -14.80 -18.75 9.67
C LEU A 127 -15.06 -19.57 8.41
N ARG A 128 -16.31 -19.79 8.01
CA ARG A 128 -16.65 -20.50 6.77
C ARG A 128 -16.03 -19.83 5.54
N LEU A 129 -16.14 -18.50 5.44
CA LEU A 129 -15.56 -17.74 4.34
C LEU A 129 -14.04 -17.91 4.30
N ILE A 130 -13.37 -17.67 5.43
CA ILE A 130 -11.91 -17.72 5.55
C ILE A 130 -11.40 -19.13 5.23
N HIS A 131 -11.95 -20.15 5.87
CA HIS A 131 -11.57 -21.54 5.64
C HIS A 131 -11.77 -21.97 4.19
N THR A 132 -12.90 -21.61 3.57
CA THR A 132 -13.14 -22.00 2.17
C THR A 132 -12.10 -21.36 1.24
N LEU A 133 -11.77 -20.08 1.45
CA LEU A 133 -10.74 -19.39 0.66
C LEU A 133 -9.34 -19.99 0.89
N THR A 134 -8.93 -20.17 2.15
CA THR A 134 -7.60 -20.69 2.48
C THR A 134 -7.43 -22.12 2.01
N ASN A 135 -8.44 -22.96 2.19
CA ASN A 135 -8.38 -24.37 1.79
C ASN A 135 -8.37 -24.49 0.26
N THR A 136 -9.13 -23.65 -0.46
CA THR A 136 -9.10 -23.63 -1.92
C THR A 136 -7.72 -23.19 -2.43
N ALA A 137 -7.13 -22.17 -1.81
CA ALA A 137 -5.79 -21.71 -2.17
C ALA A 137 -4.71 -22.75 -1.87
N SER A 138 -4.79 -23.44 -0.72
CA SER A 138 -3.87 -24.53 -0.38
C SER A 138 -4.01 -25.74 -1.32
N GLU A 139 -5.22 -26.08 -1.76
CA GLU A 139 -5.40 -27.15 -2.76
C GLU A 139 -4.84 -26.74 -4.12
N LYS A 140 -5.04 -25.49 -4.54
CA LYS A 140 -4.48 -24.97 -5.80
C LYS A 140 -2.96 -24.87 -5.77
N TRP A 141 -2.38 -24.50 -4.64
CA TRP A 141 -0.94 -24.60 -4.42
C TRP A 141 -0.47 -26.05 -4.60
N ARG A 142 -1.17 -27.02 -4.00
CA ARG A 142 -0.83 -28.44 -4.14
C ARG A 142 -0.93 -28.93 -5.59
N GLU A 143 -1.98 -28.54 -6.31
CA GLU A 143 -2.12 -28.85 -7.74
C GLU A 143 -0.95 -28.25 -8.54
N TYR A 144 -0.57 -27.00 -8.24
CA TYR A 144 0.55 -26.30 -8.90
C TYR A 144 1.88 -27.01 -8.68
N GLU A 145 2.19 -27.45 -7.45
CA GLU A 145 3.40 -28.23 -7.14
C GLU A 145 3.46 -29.59 -7.88
N GLN A 146 2.30 -30.14 -8.24
CA GLN A 146 2.18 -31.41 -8.95
C GLN A 146 2.21 -31.30 -10.48
N GLN A 147 2.30 -30.09 -11.02
CA GLN A 147 2.42 -29.85 -12.46
C GLN A 147 3.87 -29.96 -12.92
N GLU A 148 4.07 -30.47 -14.13
CA GLU A 148 5.37 -30.52 -14.80
C GLU A 148 5.48 -29.28 -15.70
N GLU A 149 6.42 -28.39 -15.40
CA GLU A 149 6.72 -27.21 -16.22
C GLU A 149 8.11 -27.35 -16.86
N LEU A 150 8.39 -26.56 -17.90
CA LEU A 150 9.64 -26.62 -18.68
C LEU A 150 10.92 -26.53 -17.82
N ASP A 151 10.85 -25.78 -16.70
CA ASP A 151 11.99 -25.48 -15.84
C ASP A 151 11.79 -25.96 -14.38
N ARG A 152 10.68 -26.66 -14.08
CA ARG A 152 10.37 -27.13 -12.72
C ARG A 152 9.95 -28.60 -12.70
N PRO A 153 10.67 -29.47 -11.95
CA PRO A 153 10.28 -30.85 -11.80
C PRO A 153 8.98 -30.94 -10.99
N LYS A 154 8.14 -31.90 -11.35
CA LYS A 154 6.96 -32.27 -10.59
C LYS A 154 7.35 -32.79 -9.20
N PHE A 155 6.71 -32.27 -8.15
CA PHE A 155 6.85 -32.77 -6.80
C PHE A 155 5.54 -33.37 -6.28
N THR A 156 5.65 -34.23 -5.27
CA THR A 156 4.49 -34.81 -4.58
C THR A 156 4.43 -34.26 -3.15
N PRO A 157 3.64 -33.19 -2.90
CA PRO A 157 3.53 -32.58 -1.57
C PRO A 157 3.02 -33.57 -0.52
N LEU A 158 3.55 -33.46 0.70
CA LEU A 158 3.11 -34.20 1.88
C LEU A 158 2.39 -33.26 2.87
N PRO A 159 1.35 -33.73 3.57
CA PRO A 159 0.69 -32.95 4.60
C PRO A 159 1.47 -32.95 5.91
N VAL A 160 1.39 -31.84 6.64
CA VAL A 160 1.76 -31.76 8.05
C VAL A 160 0.66 -32.41 8.88
N THR A 161 0.97 -33.51 9.57
CA THR A 161 0.01 -34.24 10.39
C THR A 161 0.16 -33.88 11.85
N ILE A 162 -0.88 -33.30 12.46
CA ILE A 162 -0.89 -32.93 13.88
C ILE A 162 -1.91 -33.78 14.64
N ASN A 163 -1.48 -34.39 15.74
CA ASN A 163 -2.34 -35.21 16.60
C ASN A 163 -2.94 -34.36 17.73
N PHE A 164 -4.15 -33.86 17.52
CA PHE A 164 -4.89 -33.15 18.57
C PHE A 164 -5.64 -34.13 19.48
N PRO A 165 -6.06 -33.70 20.68
CA PRO A 165 -6.95 -34.49 21.54
C PRO A 165 -8.27 -34.88 20.85
N SER A 166 -8.74 -34.09 19.88
CA SER A 166 -9.95 -34.34 19.07
C SER A 166 -9.72 -35.32 17.92
N GLY A 167 -8.47 -35.66 17.59
CA GLY A 167 -8.11 -36.54 16.49
C GLY A 167 -6.89 -36.04 15.70
N SER A 168 -6.38 -36.89 14.82
CA SER A 168 -5.32 -36.53 13.88
C SER A 168 -5.89 -35.68 12.74
N ARG A 169 -5.17 -34.64 12.32
CA ARG A 169 -5.55 -33.74 11.23
C ARG A 169 -4.37 -33.45 10.31
N GLU A 170 -4.67 -33.32 9.02
CA GLU A 170 -3.71 -33.01 7.97
C GLU A 170 -3.82 -31.54 7.55
N PHE A 171 -2.68 -30.86 7.45
CA PHE A 171 -2.56 -29.49 6.97
C PHE A 171 -1.60 -29.42 5.79
N TRP A 172 -1.97 -28.69 4.75
CA TRP A 172 -1.27 -28.59 3.48
C TRP A 172 -0.61 -27.23 3.34
N GLY A 173 0.61 -27.25 2.79
CA GLY A 173 1.39 -26.07 2.48
C GLY A 173 2.84 -26.20 2.91
N ASP A 174 3.70 -25.41 2.28
CA ASP A 174 5.11 -25.27 2.64
C ASP A 174 5.33 -24.04 3.54
N THR A 175 6.59 -23.63 3.69
CA THR A 175 6.95 -22.41 4.43
C THR A 175 6.34 -21.15 3.81
N GLN A 176 6.15 -21.09 2.48
CA GLN A 176 5.52 -19.92 1.85
C GLN A 176 4.05 -19.82 2.24
N VAL A 177 3.31 -20.93 2.17
CA VAL A 177 1.91 -21.00 2.60
C VAL A 177 1.80 -20.69 4.10
N TYR A 178 2.70 -21.23 4.92
CA TYR A 178 2.74 -20.93 6.36
C TYR A 178 2.87 -19.42 6.61
N CYS A 179 3.62 -18.70 5.79
CA CYS A 179 3.82 -17.25 5.94
C CYS A 179 2.69 -16.39 5.33
N TRP A 180 1.64 -16.95 4.72
CA TRP A 180 0.56 -16.14 4.14
C TRP A 180 -0.14 -15.23 5.16
N PHE A 181 -0.29 -15.66 6.42
CA PHE A 181 -0.88 -14.80 7.47
C PHE A 181 0.00 -13.58 7.83
N ARG A 182 1.27 -13.60 7.40
CA ARG A 182 2.23 -12.49 7.55
C ARG A 182 2.22 -11.54 6.37
N GLY A 183 1.81 -12.02 5.19
CA GLY A 183 1.93 -11.28 3.94
C GLY A 183 3.36 -11.15 3.43
N THR A 184 4.33 -11.89 3.98
CA THR A 184 5.76 -11.77 3.64
C THR A 184 6.20 -12.68 2.49
N THR A 185 5.30 -13.52 1.97
CA THR A 185 5.53 -14.47 0.89
C THR A 185 4.48 -14.32 -0.20
N ASN A 186 4.69 -14.99 -1.34
CA ASN A 186 3.75 -14.96 -2.46
C ASN A 186 2.46 -15.67 -2.07
N GLY A 187 1.38 -14.90 -1.94
CA GLY A 187 0.04 -15.40 -1.66
C GLY A 187 -1.01 -14.45 -2.23
N SER A 188 -2.22 -14.95 -2.42
CA SER A 188 -3.32 -14.13 -2.89
C SER A 188 -3.72 -13.09 -1.84
N TYR A 189 -3.78 -11.80 -2.20
CA TYR A 189 -4.06 -10.73 -1.24
C TYR A 189 -5.40 -10.85 -0.48
N PRO A 190 -6.51 -11.30 -1.09
CA PRO A 190 -7.71 -11.67 -0.34
C PRO A 190 -7.46 -12.73 0.74
N VAL A 191 -6.66 -13.77 0.44
CA VAL A 191 -6.32 -14.84 1.40
C VAL A 191 -5.44 -14.31 2.53
N ILE A 192 -4.43 -13.50 2.19
CA ILE A 192 -3.56 -12.85 3.18
C ILE A 192 -4.41 -11.97 4.12
N SER A 193 -5.30 -11.14 3.56
CA SER A 193 -6.19 -10.27 4.36
C SER A 193 -7.13 -11.07 5.26
N ALA A 194 -7.68 -12.18 4.75
CA ALA A 194 -8.52 -13.11 5.50
C ALA A 194 -7.78 -13.74 6.69
N LEU A 195 -6.54 -14.19 6.48
CA LEU A 195 -5.69 -14.77 7.53
C LEU A 195 -5.25 -13.73 8.56
N MET A 196 -4.90 -12.51 8.14
CA MET A 196 -4.59 -11.40 9.05
C MET A 196 -5.80 -11.02 9.91
N ALA A 197 -7.00 -11.01 9.32
CA ALA A 197 -8.26 -10.79 10.02
C ALA A 197 -8.51 -11.88 11.08
N LEU A 198 -8.28 -13.15 10.72
CA LEU A 198 -8.40 -14.28 11.63
C LEU A 198 -7.43 -14.16 12.81
N GLU A 199 -6.16 -13.81 12.56
CA GLU A 199 -5.17 -13.58 13.62
C GLU A 199 -5.59 -12.45 14.56
N GLN A 200 -6.05 -11.32 14.03
CA GLN A 200 -6.53 -10.19 14.83
C GLN A 200 -7.76 -10.54 15.66
N TRP A 201 -8.72 -11.25 15.08
CA TRP A 201 -9.92 -11.68 15.78
C TRP A 201 -9.60 -12.66 16.91
N MET A 202 -8.78 -13.68 16.63
CA MET A 202 -8.40 -14.69 17.61
C MET A 202 -7.66 -14.08 18.80
N GLU A 203 -6.78 -13.11 18.54
CA GLU A 203 -6.10 -12.30 19.56
C GLU A 203 -7.12 -11.57 20.46
N GLY A 204 -8.09 -10.88 19.86
CA GLY A 204 -9.16 -10.18 20.58
C GLY A 204 -10.06 -11.12 21.41
N GLN A 205 -10.33 -12.34 20.94
CA GLN A 205 -11.10 -13.34 21.69
C GLN A 205 -10.35 -13.82 22.95
N ILE A 206 -9.02 -14.00 22.86
CA ILE A 206 -8.17 -14.40 24.00
C ILE A 206 -8.04 -13.26 25.02
N GLU A 207 -7.93 -12.02 24.55
CA GLU A 207 -7.94 -10.82 25.41
C GLU A 207 -9.28 -10.65 26.14
N ALA A 208 -10.39 -10.97 25.48
CA ALA A 208 -11.73 -10.98 26.07
C ALA A 208 -12.00 -12.15 27.05
N GLY A 209 -11.04 -13.06 27.24
CA GLY A 209 -11.14 -14.16 28.20
C GLY A 209 -11.94 -15.36 27.72
N ARG A 210 -12.12 -15.54 26.40
CA ARG A 210 -12.75 -16.74 25.83
C ARG A 210 -11.92 -17.99 26.17
N ASN A 211 -12.60 -19.13 26.32
CA ASN A 211 -11.90 -20.41 26.50
C ASN A 211 -11.03 -20.72 25.27
N VAL A 212 -9.73 -20.85 25.50
CA VAL A 212 -8.72 -20.96 24.44
C VAL A 212 -8.79 -22.32 23.76
N GLU A 213 -9.05 -23.41 24.50
CA GLU A 213 -9.20 -24.74 23.92
C GLU A 213 -10.34 -24.83 22.90
N ALA A 214 -11.52 -24.31 23.26
CA ALA A 214 -12.67 -24.26 22.36
C ALA A 214 -12.43 -23.35 21.16
N LEU A 215 -11.69 -22.25 21.35
CA LEU A 215 -11.36 -21.30 20.27
C LEU A 215 -10.42 -21.93 19.24
N PHE A 216 -9.31 -22.54 19.68
CA PHE A 216 -8.37 -23.24 18.80
C PHE A 216 -9.07 -24.38 18.06
N GLU A 217 -9.88 -25.20 18.76
CA GLU A 217 -10.61 -26.28 18.12
C GLU A 217 -11.58 -25.77 17.04
N LYS A 218 -12.29 -24.67 17.32
CA LYS A 218 -13.22 -24.04 16.36
C LYS A 218 -12.49 -23.52 15.12
N VAL A 219 -11.33 -22.88 15.29
CA VAL A 219 -10.51 -22.38 14.18
C VAL A 219 -9.86 -23.52 13.39
N LEU A 220 -9.32 -24.53 14.06
CA LEU A 220 -8.59 -25.62 13.39
C LEU A 220 -9.51 -26.63 12.71
N SER A 221 -10.74 -26.82 13.20
CA SER A 221 -11.65 -27.86 12.69
C SER A 221 -12.11 -27.66 11.24
N GLY A 222 -12.11 -26.42 10.73
CA GLY A 222 -12.53 -26.11 9.37
C GLY A 222 -11.40 -25.81 8.39
N SER A 223 -10.15 -25.77 8.85
CA SER A 223 -8.98 -25.44 8.02
C SER A 223 -8.15 -26.67 7.72
N ASN A 224 -7.59 -26.73 6.51
CA ASN A 224 -6.56 -27.69 6.13
C ASN A 224 -5.25 -26.98 5.72
N SER A 225 -5.06 -25.71 6.09
CA SER A 225 -3.90 -24.91 5.67
C SER A 225 -2.91 -24.72 6.81
N VAL A 226 -1.61 -24.91 6.55
CA VAL A 226 -0.53 -24.67 7.53
C VAL A 226 -0.46 -23.21 8.00
N ALA A 227 -1.01 -22.26 7.24
CA ALA A 227 -1.09 -20.85 7.65
C ALA A 227 -1.90 -20.66 8.96
N VAL A 228 -2.94 -21.47 9.16
CA VAL A 228 -3.77 -21.41 10.37
C VAL A 228 -3.04 -21.98 11.59
N LEU A 229 -2.15 -22.96 11.39
CA LEU A 229 -1.24 -23.42 12.45
C LEU A 229 -0.28 -22.31 12.89
N GLY A 230 0.23 -21.52 11.94
CA GLY A 230 1.08 -20.35 12.24
C GLY A 230 0.36 -19.27 13.04
N ILE A 231 -0.93 -19.02 12.75
CA ILE A 231 -1.77 -18.12 13.56
C ILE A 231 -1.92 -18.65 15.00
N CYS A 232 -2.21 -19.95 15.16
CA CYS A 232 -2.35 -20.58 16.48
C CYS A 232 -1.04 -20.51 17.29
N LEU A 233 0.11 -20.71 16.62
CA LEU A 233 1.43 -20.58 17.25
C LEU A 233 1.74 -19.12 17.63
N SER A 234 1.37 -18.15 16.77
CA SER A 234 1.47 -16.71 17.05
C SER A 234 0.68 -16.32 18.32
N MET A 235 -0.52 -16.89 18.52
CA MET A 235 -1.30 -16.69 19.75
C MET A 235 -0.61 -17.29 20.97
N ALA A 236 0.04 -18.44 20.82
CA ALA A 236 0.79 -19.06 21.92
C ALA A 236 2.03 -18.26 22.32
N LEU A 237 2.73 -17.67 21.34
CA LEU A 237 3.84 -16.75 21.59
C LEU A 237 3.37 -15.46 22.29
N ALA A 238 2.18 -14.96 21.93
CA ALA A 238 1.62 -13.75 22.52
C ALA A 238 1.08 -13.94 23.95
N TYR A 239 0.45 -15.08 24.22
CA TYR A 239 -0.19 -15.39 25.51
C TYR A 239 0.18 -16.81 25.99
N PRO A 240 1.47 -17.08 26.28
CA PRO A 240 1.93 -18.41 26.68
C PRO A 240 1.19 -18.93 27.91
N GLU A 241 0.92 -18.07 28.89
CA GLU A 241 0.21 -18.42 30.13
C GLU A 241 -1.22 -18.95 29.91
N LYS A 242 -1.84 -18.64 28.78
CA LYS A 242 -3.20 -19.09 28.41
C LYS A 242 -3.19 -20.23 27.38
N CYS A 243 -2.19 -20.27 26.50
CA CYS A 243 -2.25 -21.05 25.27
C CYS A 243 -1.33 -22.28 25.24
N LEU A 244 -0.35 -22.42 26.16
CA LEU A 244 0.64 -23.50 26.12
C LEU A 244 -0.01 -24.90 26.04
N LYS A 245 -1.06 -25.14 26.83
CA LYS A 245 -1.72 -26.45 26.83
C LYS A 245 -2.30 -26.82 25.46
N VAL A 246 -3.00 -25.89 24.81
CA VAL A 246 -3.66 -26.16 23.53
C VAL A 246 -2.69 -26.12 22.34
N ALA A 247 -1.61 -25.33 22.45
CA ALA A 247 -0.59 -25.23 21.42
C ALA A 247 0.42 -26.39 21.45
N LEU A 248 0.40 -27.22 22.49
CA LEU A 248 1.36 -28.33 22.66
C LEU A 248 1.45 -29.26 21.44
N PRO A 249 0.34 -29.76 20.85
CA PRO A 249 0.43 -30.58 19.63
C PRO A 249 1.12 -29.90 18.45
N ILE A 250 0.94 -28.57 18.32
CA ILE A 250 1.56 -27.76 17.26
C ILE A 250 3.05 -27.55 17.55
N ALA A 251 3.39 -27.20 18.80
CA ALA A 251 4.76 -26.99 19.25
C ALA A 251 5.60 -28.29 19.25
N SER A 252 4.94 -29.45 19.26
CA SER A 252 5.52 -30.78 19.18
C SER A 252 5.76 -31.30 17.75
N SER A 253 5.45 -30.52 16.71
CA SER A 253 5.69 -30.91 15.31
C SER A 253 7.01 -30.33 14.78
N SER A 254 7.89 -31.19 14.28
CA SER A 254 9.15 -30.81 13.61
C SER A 254 8.92 -29.96 12.36
N ASP A 255 7.83 -30.17 11.63
CA ASP A 255 7.47 -29.38 10.44
C ASP A 255 7.24 -27.91 10.79
N ILE A 256 6.51 -27.67 11.89
CA ILE A 256 6.21 -26.32 12.35
C ILE A 256 7.47 -25.62 12.86
N TRP A 257 8.43 -26.37 13.42
CA TRP A 257 9.73 -25.79 13.80
C TRP A 257 10.48 -25.22 12.59
N GLU A 258 10.60 -25.99 11.51
CA GLU A 258 11.25 -25.52 10.28
C GLU A 258 10.53 -24.30 9.68
N MET A 259 9.20 -24.35 9.64
CA MET A 259 8.39 -23.27 9.05
C MET A 259 8.46 -21.98 9.89
N ASP A 260 8.33 -22.06 11.22
CA ASP A 260 8.25 -20.87 12.07
C ASP A 260 9.60 -20.16 12.26
N ILE A 261 10.70 -20.93 12.31
CA ILE A 261 12.06 -20.38 12.34
C ILE A 261 12.37 -19.65 11.03
N SER A 262 11.97 -20.24 9.90
CA SER A 262 12.12 -19.61 8.59
C SER A 262 11.22 -18.38 8.43
N ARG A 263 10.01 -18.40 9.02
CA ARG A 263 9.10 -17.24 9.06
C ARG A 263 9.74 -16.02 9.73
N LEU A 264 10.53 -16.20 10.79
CA LEU A 264 11.23 -15.07 11.43
C LEU A 264 12.20 -14.37 10.48
N VAL A 265 12.86 -15.14 9.60
CA VAL A 265 13.75 -14.60 8.56
C VAL A 265 12.93 -13.75 7.59
N TYR A 266 11.85 -14.28 7.03
CA TYR A 266 10.98 -13.54 6.10
C TYR A 266 10.35 -12.26 6.71
N ASP A 267 9.98 -12.29 7.99
CA ASP A 267 9.45 -11.11 8.69
C ASP A 267 10.45 -9.97 8.80
N SER A 268 11.75 -10.28 8.88
CA SER A 268 12.80 -9.27 8.98
C SER A 268 13.17 -8.61 7.65
N THR A 269 12.82 -9.23 6.51
CA THR A 269 13.10 -8.71 5.17
C THR A 269 11.98 -7.99 4.47
N ASN A 270 10.72 -8.31 4.79
CA ASN A 270 9.60 -7.91 3.95
C ASN A 270 8.64 -6.95 4.65
N SER A 271 9.17 -5.83 5.16
CA SER A 271 8.35 -4.80 5.79
C SER A 271 7.74 -3.86 4.74
N PHE A 272 6.43 -4.00 4.49
CA PHE A 272 5.63 -3.04 3.73
C PHE A 272 5.59 -1.62 4.35
N SER A 273 6.25 -1.39 5.50
CA SER A 273 6.23 -0.11 6.22
C SER A 273 6.82 1.06 5.43
N SER A 274 7.79 0.83 4.56
CA SER A 274 8.42 1.88 3.73
C SER A 274 7.56 2.31 2.53
N VAL A 275 6.38 1.73 2.34
CA VAL A 275 5.41 2.15 1.30
C VAL A 275 4.51 3.29 1.81
N LYS A 276 4.35 3.43 3.13
CA LYS A 276 3.47 4.41 3.79
C LYS A 276 3.81 5.88 3.46
N GLU A 277 5.09 6.20 3.32
CA GLU A 277 5.56 7.56 3.00
C GLU A 277 5.28 7.96 1.54
N TRP A 278 4.95 6.99 0.69
CA TRP A 278 4.85 7.15 -0.76
C TRP A 278 3.51 6.68 -1.32
N GLU A 279 2.56 6.36 -0.44
CA GLU A 279 1.17 6.02 -0.78
C GLU A 279 0.35 7.32 -0.92
N TRP A 280 -0.27 7.51 -2.08
CA TRP A 280 -0.93 8.77 -2.46
C TRP A 280 -2.41 8.77 -2.05
N ASP A 281 -2.98 7.59 -1.83
CA ASP A 281 -4.33 7.42 -1.31
C ASP A 281 -4.32 7.41 0.23
N GLU A 282 -4.96 8.41 0.86
CA GLU A 282 -5.15 8.43 2.32
C GLU A 282 -5.92 7.20 2.83
N SER A 283 -6.83 6.68 2.01
CA SER A 283 -7.54 5.43 2.28
C SER A 283 -6.62 4.20 2.21
N SER A 284 -5.41 4.34 1.66
CA SER A 284 -4.41 3.28 1.70
C SER A 284 -3.40 3.47 2.83
N LYS A 285 -3.13 4.72 3.23
CA LYS A 285 -2.26 5.05 4.39
C LYS A 285 -2.76 4.45 5.70
N TRP A 286 -4.08 4.38 5.92
CA TRP A 286 -4.60 3.79 7.15
C TRP A 286 -4.36 2.27 7.21
N TYR A 287 -4.48 1.53 6.09
CA TYR A 287 -4.14 0.10 6.03
C TYR A 287 -2.68 -0.12 6.45
N TYR A 288 -1.75 0.67 5.91
CA TYR A 288 -0.34 0.63 6.31
C TYR A 288 -0.12 0.93 7.79
N SER A 289 -0.87 1.87 8.38
CA SER A 289 -0.79 2.18 9.81
C SER A 289 -1.25 1.01 10.70
N VAL A 290 -2.29 0.28 10.27
CA VAL A 290 -2.80 -0.91 10.97
C VAL A 290 -1.75 -2.02 10.92
N LEU A 291 -1.14 -2.25 9.74
CA LEU A 291 -0.07 -3.22 9.57
C LEU A 291 1.16 -2.89 10.43
N GLU A 292 1.60 -1.63 10.42
CA GLU A 292 2.75 -1.17 11.22
C GLU A 292 2.52 -1.42 12.72
N LYS A 293 1.31 -1.12 13.22
CA LYS A 293 0.94 -1.39 14.61
C LYS A 293 1.00 -2.88 14.94
N ARG A 294 0.50 -3.75 14.04
CA ARG A 294 0.54 -5.20 14.23
C ARG A 294 1.97 -5.76 14.17
N ASN A 295 2.80 -5.27 13.26
CA ASN A 295 4.19 -5.71 13.09
C ASN A 295 5.08 -5.33 14.29
N LYS A 296 4.70 -4.31 15.07
CA LYS A 296 5.39 -3.92 16.32
C LYS A 296 5.00 -4.75 17.55
N ARG A 297 4.06 -5.70 17.45
CA ARG A 297 3.65 -6.53 18.60
C ARG A 297 4.84 -7.41 19.07
N PRO A 298 5.09 -7.58 20.38
CA PRO A 298 6.31 -8.24 20.88
C PRO A 298 6.55 -9.67 20.36
N GLN A 299 5.47 -10.45 20.19
CA GLN A 299 5.55 -11.81 19.64
C GLN A 299 6.09 -11.86 18.21
N ARG A 300 6.09 -10.73 17.48
CA ARG A 300 6.59 -10.63 16.10
C ARG A 300 8.09 -10.86 16.00
N LEU A 301 8.82 -10.67 17.11
CA LEU A 301 10.27 -10.87 17.22
C LEU A 301 10.66 -12.25 17.77
N GLN A 302 9.68 -13.10 18.07
CA GLN A 302 9.89 -14.41 18.65
C GLN A 302 9.60 -15.52 17.63
N ASP A 303 10.13 -16.71 17.86
CA ASP A 303 9.76 -17.92 17.14
C ASP A 303 9.51 -19.07 18.13
N ILE A 304 9.13 -20.24 17.62
CA ILE A 304 8.83 -21.45 18.38
C ILE A 304 9.88 -21.85 19.42
N ARG A 305 11.16 -21.47 19.25
CA ARG A 305 12.22 -21.77 20.24
C ARG A 305 11.99 -21.01 21.54
N ASN A 306 11.39 -19.82 21.46
CA ASN A 306 10.93 -19.07 22.63
C ASN A 306 9.80 -19.81 23.35
N LEU A 307 8.91 -20.52 22.65
CA LEU A 307 7.89 -21.39 23.27
C LEU A 307 8.48 -22.61 23.96
N ALA A 308 9.53 -23.21 23.38
CA ALA A 308 10.21 -24.35 23.99
C ALA A 308 10.71 -24.05 25.40
N MET A 309 11.24 -22.82 25.60
CA MET A 309 11.65 -22.33 26.92
C MET A 309 10.48 -22.37 27.92
N TYR A 310 9.29 -21.93 27.51
CA TYR A 310 8.11 -21.99 28.37
C TYR A 310 7.77 -23.44 28.72
N TYR A 311 7.71 -24.38 27.76
CA TYR A 311 7.39 -25.78 28.10
C TYR A 311 8.40 -26.43 29.06
N VAL A 312 9.69 -26.14 28.92
CA VAL A 312 10.75 -26.80 29.69
C VAL A 312 10.96 -26.18 31.08
N LEU A 313 10.85 -24.84 31.18
CA LEU A 313 11.09 -24.12 32.43
C LEU A 313 9.82 -23.94 33.27
N TRP A 314 8.63 -24.12 32.68
CA TRP A 314 7.38 -24.05 33.43
C TRP A 314 7.24 -25.20 34.43
N SER A 315 6.57 -24.93 35.55
CA SER A 315 6.47 -25.88 36.65
C SER A 315 5.54 -27.08 36.38
N ASP A 316 4.72 -27.01 35.33
CA ASP A 316 3.74 -28.05 35.01
C ASP A 316 4.37 -29.23 34.25
N SER A 317 4.61 -30.33 34.97
CA SER A 317 5.13 -31.56 34.38
C SER A 317 4.20 -32.21 33.35
N SER A 318 2.90 -31.92 33.39
CA SER A 318 1.92 -32.48 32.45
C SER A 318 2.06 -31.92 31.04
N LEU A 319 2.65 -30.73 30.88
CA LEU A 319 2.98 -30.14 29.58
C LEU A 319 4.45 -30.39 29.21
N ARG A 320 5.35 -30.34 30.19
CA ARG A 320 6.78 -30.53 29.97
C ARG A 320 7.10 -31.92 29.44
N ALA A 321 6.64 -32.99 30.09
CA ALA A 321 7.03 -34.36 29.73
C ALA A 321 6.58 -34.75 28.30
N PRO A 322 5.34 -34.46 27.85
CA PRO A 322 4.96 -34.73 26.47
C PRO A 322 5.74 -33.90 25.45
N PHE A 323 6.06 -32.63 25.76
CA PHE A 323 6.89 -31.80 24.89
C PHE A 323 8.31 -32.37 24.75
N GLU A 324 8.95 -32.72 25.88
CA GLU A 324 10.29 -33.32 25.90
C GLU A 324 10.34 -34.63 25.10
N GLN A 325 9.33 -35.48 25.26
CA GLN A 325 9.19 -36.74 24.54
C GLN A 325 8.97 -36.55 23.04
N ALA A 326 8.20 -35.52 22.64
CA ALA A 326 7.98 -35.23 21.23
C ALA A 326 9.26 -34.73 20.56
N VAL A 327 9.95 -33.77 21.19
CA VAL A 327 11.22 -33.22 20.68
C VAL A 327 12.30 -34.29 20.61
N GLU A 328 12.36 -35.23 21.56
CA GLU A 328 13.24 -36.40 21.50
C GLU A 328 13.07 -37.23 20.22
N LYS A 329 11.87 -37.28 19.65
CA LYS A 329 11.58 -38.05 18.44
C LYS A 329 11.74 -37.27 17.14
N PHE A 330 12.23 -36.03 17.17
CA PHE A 330 12.37 -35.22 15.94
C PHE A 330 13.27 -35.88 14.89
N THR A 331 14.33 -36.58 15.28
CA THR A 331 15.21 -37.29 14.34
C THR A 331 14.58 -38.56 13.75
N GLU A 332 13.52 -39.08 14.38
CA GLU A 332 12.68 -40.17 13.87
C GLU A 332 11.56 -39.61 12.98
N ASN A 333 11.06 -38.42 13.28
CA ASN A 333 9.98 -37.71 12.59
C ASN A 333 10.52 -36.53 11.76
N LEU A 334 11.28 -36.83 10.71
CA LEU A 334 11.87 -35.80 9.85
C LEU A 334 10.78 -35.04 9.05
N PRO A 335 10.85 -33.70 8.96
CA PRO A 335 9.81 -32.88 8.34
C PRO A 335 9.97 -32.80 6.81
N PHE A 336 9.60 -33.88 6.13
CA PHE A 336 9.61 -33.93 4.66
C PHE A 336 8.42 -33.14 4.09
N ARG A 337 8.71 -32.24 3.15
CA ARG A 337 7.71 -31.47 2.41
C ARG A 337 7.20 -32.24 1.20
N TYR A 338 8.07 -33.04 0.59
CA TYR A 338 7.77 -33.78 -0.62
C TYR A 338 8.14 -35.26 -0.48
N GLN A 339 7.43 -36.14 -1.18
CA GLN A 339 7.69 -37.58 -1.15
C GLN A 339 9.07 -37.92 -1.72
N GLU A 340 9.55 -37.12 -2.66
CA GLU A 340 10.84 -37.27 -3.34
C GLU A 340 12.02 -37.07 -2.37
N GLU A 341 11.89 -36.17 -1.39
CA GLU A 341 12.94 -35.88 -0.39
C GLU A 341 13.28 -37.09 0.48
N LYS A 342 12.32 -38.00 0.69
CA LYS A 342 12.55 -39.24 1.47
C LYS A 342 13.57 -40.17 0.80
N SER A 343 13.70 -40.07 -0.52
CA SER A 343 14.61 -40.89 -1.33
C SER A 343 15.95 -40.21 -1.57
N ASP A 344 16.10 -38.93 -1.23
CA ASP A 344 17.36 -38.18 -1.36
C ASP A 344 18.20 -38.28 -0.06
N PRO A 345 19.35 -38.98 -0.08
CA PRO A 345 20.21 -39.11 1.10
C PRO A 345 20.70 -37.77 1.65
N ASN A 346 20.88 -36.75 0.80
CA ASN A 346 21.35 -35.43 1.23
C ASN A 346 20.25 -34.67 1.96
N ALA A 347 19.02 -34.68 1.45
CA ALA A 347 17.87 -34.10 2.12
C ALA A 347 17.62 -34.77 3.48
N VAL A 348 17.67 -36.11 3.55
CA VAL A 348 17.53 -36.87 4.80
C VAL A 348 18.62 -36.50 5.82
N ALA A 349 19.88 -36.43 5.40
CA ALA A 349 20.99 -36.06 6.26
C ALA A 349 20.85 -34.62 6.80
N THR A 350 20.50 -33.67 5.93
CA THR A 350 20.32 -32.26 6.28
C THR A 350 19.17 -32.08 7.28
N LEU A 351 18.02 -32.72 7.03
CA LEU A 351 16.89 -32.66 7.95
C LEU A 351 17.21 -33.31 9.29
N ARG A 352 17.91 -34.45 9.29
CA ARG A 352 18.33 -35.11 10.54
C ARG A 352 19.24 -34.22 11.36
N GLU A 353 20.23 -33.57 10.75
CA GLU A 353 21.12 -32.62 11.43
C GLU A 353 20.34 -31.44 12.02
N LYS A 354 19.39 -30.86 11.28
CA LYS A 354 18.51 -29.81 11.80
C LYS A 354 17.66 -30.29 12.98
N MET A 355 17.11 -31.51 12.92
CA MET A 355 16.32 -32.07 14.00
C MET A 355 17.17 -32.35 15.26
N GLU A 356 18.40 -32.84 15.10
CA GLU A 356 19.37 -32.97 16.20
C GLU A 356 19.69 -31.60 16.82
N ASN A 357 19.80 -30.55 16.00
CA ASN A 357 19.97 -29.17 16.50
C ASN A 357 18.79 -28.69 17.34
N TYR A 358 17.56 -29.05 17.00
CA TYR A 358 16.37 -28.64 17.75
C TYR A 358 16.17 -29.44 19.04
N GLN A 359 16.73 -30.66 19.13
CA GLN A 359 16.67 -31.47 20.34
C GLN A 359 17.32 -30.82 21.56
N VAL A 360 18.23 -29.86 21.38
CA VAL A 360 18.87 -29.15 22.50
C VAL A 360 17.87 -28.36 23.33
N PHE A 361 16.75 -27.94 22.75
CA PHE A 361 15.74 -27.14 23.43
C PHE A 361 14.87 -27.95 24.41
N ARG A 362 14.95 -29.29 24.41
CA ARG A 362 14.15 -30.15 25.29
C ARG A 362 14.65 -30.22 26.72
N ARG A 363 15.96 -30.10 26.96
CA ARG A 363 16.52 -30.37 28.29
C ARG A 363 16.65 -29.10 29.10
N ARG A 364 16.07 -29.10 30.31
CA ARG A 364 16.21 -28.00 31.27
C ARG A 364 17.68 -27.69 31.60
N GLU A 365 18.53 -28.71 31.63
CA GLU A 365 19.98 -28.60 31.87
C GLU A 365 20.73 -27.78 30.82
N ASN A 366 20.16 -27.58 29.63
CA ASN A 366 20.79 -26.78 28.58
C ASN A 366 20.48 -25.28 28.73
N TYR A 367 19.52 -24.90 29.58
CA TYR A 367 19.17 -23.48 29.76
C TYR A 367 20.13 -22.82 30.77
N ARG A 368 20.59 -21.62 30.42
CA ARG A 368 21.39 -20.73 31.26
C ARG A 368 20.66 -19.42 31.46
N GLN A 369 20.91 -18.78 32.59
CA GLN A 369 20.32 -17.49 32.91
C GLN A 369 21.40 -16.53 33.42
N GLN A 370 21.31 -15.28 32.99
CA GLN A 370 22.15 -14.20 33.50
C GLN A 370 21.31 -12.94 33.69
N GLN A 371 21.54 -12.25 34.80
CA GLN A 371 20.93 -10.96 35.04
C GLN A 371 21.71 -9.88 34.29
N VAL A 372 21.02 -9.12 33.44
CA VAL A 372 21.55 -7.98 32.70
C VAL A 372 20.68 -6.77 33.01
N GLY A 373 21.14 -5.93 33.95
CA GLY A 373 20.36 -4.83 34.50
C GLY A 373 19.13 -5.32 35.28
N GLU A 374 17.95 -4.82 34.92
CA GLU A 374 16.66 -5.24 35.51
C GLU A 374 16.05 -6.49 34.87
N HIS A 375 16.67 -7.03 33.80
CA HIS A 375 16.11 -8.13 33.02
C HIS A 375 16.93 -9.42 33.18
N TRP A 376 16.25 -10.56 33.11
CA TRP A 376 16.87 -11.88 33.01
C TRP A 376 17.00 -12.28 31.55
N HIS A 377 18.23 -12.54 31.11
CA HIS A 377 18.50 -13.13 29.81
C HIS A 377 18.60 -14.65 29.97
N ILE A 378 17.78 -15.40 29.25
CA ILE A 378 17.77 -16.87 29.25
C ILE A 378 18.15 -17.34 27.85
N TRP A 379 19.11 -18.26 27.75
CA TRP A 379 19.52 -18.86 26.48
C TRP A 379 19.84 -20.34 26.64
N VAL A 380 19.88 -21.05 25.51
CA VAL A 380 20.24 -22.47 25.47
C VAL A 380 21.72 -22.61 25.12
N GLU A 381 22.47 -23.23 26.03
CA GLU A 381 23.85 -23.64 25.82
C GLU A 381 23.88 -25.03 25.18
N ARG A 382 24.56 -25.17 24.05
CA ARG A 382 24.65 -26.43 23.32
C ARG A 382 25.70 -27.36 23.96
N PRO A 383 25.46 -28.68 24.04
CA PRO A 383 26.48 -29.63 24.49
C PRO A 383 27.78 -29.51 23.68
N GLU A 384 28.95 -29.68 24.32
CA GLU A 384 30.27 -29.48 23.68
C GLU A 384 30.53 -30.40 22.48
N GLU A 385 30.05 -31.65 22.51
CA GLU A 385 30.20 -32.61 21.40
C GLU A 385 29.44 -32.15 20.13
N MET A 386 28.25 -31.56 20.31
CA MET A 386 27.49 -30.94 19.23
C MET A 386 28.17 -29.64 18.77
N SER A 387 28.66 -28.83 19.70
CA SER A 387 29.38 -27.59 19.36
C SER A 387 30.62 -27.85 18.49
N LYS A 388 31.41 -28.90 18.77
CA LYS A 388 32.58 -29.30 17.98
C LYS A 388 32.23 -29.95 16.64
N ARG A 389 31.17 -30.77 16.56
CA ARG A 389 30.70 -31.38 15.30
C ARG A 389 30.14 -30.34 14.33
N HIS A 390 29.58 -29.25 14.87
CA HIS A 390 28.94 -28.19 14.09
C HIS A 390 29.93 -27.10 13.61
N GLU A 391 31.18 -27.07 14.09
CA GLU A 391 32.21 -26.15 13.58
C GLU A 391 32.50 -26.34 12.07
N GLN A 392 32.18 -27.52 11.49
CA GLN A 392 32.42 -27.82 10.06
C GLN A 392 31.20 -27.53 9.13
N PRO A 393 29.93 -27.82 9.49
CA PRO A 393 28.74 -27.48 8.67
C PRO A 393 28.11 -26.11 8.99
N LEU A 394 28.42 -25.47 10.14
CA LEU A 394 27.93 -24.11 10.44
C LEU A 394 28.39 -23.08 9.41
N ALA A 395 29.48 -23.32 8.69
CA ALA A 395 29.99 -22.40 7.68
C ALA A 395 28.94 -22.07 6.61
N SER A 396 28.15 -23.03 6.10
CA SER A 396 27.19 -22.77 5.01
C SER A 396 25.92 -22.02 5.45
N ASN A 397 25.36 -22.34 6.63
CA ASN A 397 24.22 -21.61 7.19
C ASN A 397 24.62 -20.26 7.80
N PHE A 398 25.85 -20.14 8.31
CA PHE A 398 26.42 -18.87 8.76
C PHE A 398 26.63 -17.92 7.59
N GLU A 399 27.09 -18.42 6.44
CA GLU A 399 27.21 -17.63 5.23
C GLU A 399 25.87 -17.05 4.78
N MET A 400 24.79 -17.84 4.74
CA MET A 400 23.46 -17.31 4.42
C MET A 400 22.97 -16.25 5.43
N GLN A 401 23.15 -16.48 6.74
CA GLN A 401 22.83 -15.48 7.77
C GLN A 401 23.70 -14.23 7.67
N ARG A 402 24.96 -14.37 7.28
CA ARG A 402 25.91 -13.28 7.06
C ARG A 402 25.53 -12.45 5.83
N TRP A 403 25.15 -13.09 4.72
CA TRP A 403 24.68 -12.41 3.51
C TRP A 403 23.42 -11.62 3.81
N PHE A 404 22.48 -12.25 4.52
CA PHE A 404 21.21 -11.65 4.88
C PHE A 404 21.35 -10.50 5.87
N GLY A 405 22.20 -10.65 6.90
CA GLY A 405 22.52 -9.57 7.83
C GLY A 405 23.18 -8.38 7.14
N LEU A 406 24.05 -8.64 6.16
CA LEU A 406 24.71 -7.62 5.37
C LEU A 406 23.73 -6.92 4.40
N TYR A 407 22.84 -7.69 3.77
CA TYR A 407 21.73 -7.17 2.95
C TYR A 407 20.81 -6.24 3.76
N LEU A 408 20.34 -6.68 4.93
CA LEU A 408 19.48 -5.88 5.79
C LEU A 408 20.16 -4.58 6.26
N TRP A 409 21.46 -4.67 6.58
CA TRP A 409 22.25 -3.50 6.93
C TRP A 409 22.33 -2.50 5.76
N ALA A 410 22.51 -2.99 4.53
CA ALA A 410 22.56 -2.14 3.35
C ALA A 410 21.21 -1.44 3.10
N GLU A 411 20.10 -2.17 3.16
CA GLU A 411 18.75 -1.60 3.02
C GLU A 411 18.49 -0.49 4.05
N GLN A 412 18.78 -0.75 5.32
CA GLN A 412 18.60 0.23 6.38
C GLN A 412 19.54 1.43 6.20
N THR A 413 20.79 1.21 5.80
CA THR A 413 21.74 2.31 5.57
C THR A 413 21.31 3.21 4.42
N ILE A 414 20.77 2.61 3.36
CA ILE A 414 20.20 3.33 2.21
C ILE A 414 18.94 4.12 2.63
N GLU A 415 18.05 3.52 3.42
CA GLU A 415 16.81 4.13 3.90
C GLU A 415 17.07 5.34 4.81
N TYR A 416 17.96 5.19 5.80
CA TYR A 416 18.26 6.23 6.78
C TYR A 416 19.37 7.19 6.35
N GLY A 417 20.09 6.90 5.25
CA GLY A 417 21.22 7.70 4.76
C GLY A 417 22.44 7.72 5.70
N ARG A 418 22.51 6.80 6.68
CA ARG A 418 23.58 6.71 7.68
C ARG A 418 23.80 5.26 8.11
N PRO A 419 25.04 4.88 8.49
CA PRO A 419 25.33 3.50 8.87
C PRO A 419 24.64 3.15 10.19
N GLN A 420 24.15 1.91 10.29
CA GLN A 420 23.52 1.40 11.51
C GLN A 420 24.58 0.98 12.54
N GLU A 421 24.31 1.18 13.84
CA GLU A 421 25.28 0.99 14.94
C GLU A 421 25.89 -0.42 15.01
N ARG A 422 25.20 -1.44 14.47
CA ARG A 422 25.62 -2.84 14.57
C ARG A 422 26.79 -3.21 13.65
N ILE A 423 26.96 -2.57 12.50
CA ILE A 423 28.01 -2.88 11.50
C ILE A 423 28.58 -1.56 10.97
N THR A 424 29.90 -1.38 11.06
CA THR A 424 30.59 -0.19 10.53
C THR A 424 30.80 -0.29 9.01
N LEU A 425 31.07 0.84 8.34
CA LEU A 425 31.34 0.87 6.90
C LEU A 425 32.52 -0.02 6.51
N GLU A 426 33.60 -0.02 7.30
CA GLU A 426 34.79 -0.86 7.11
C GLU A 426 34.45 -2.35 7.15
N LYS A 427 33.64 -2.75 8.14
CA LYS A 427 33.25 -4.16 8.31
C LYS A 427 32.32 -4.63 7.20
N ALA A 428 31.39 -3.77 6.78
CA ALA A 428 30.46 -4.07 5.71
C ALA A 428 31.16 -4.27 4.36
N ILE A 429 32.09 -3.36 4.00
CA ILE A 429 32.82 -3.50 2.73
C ILE A 429 33.80 -4.69 2.74
N ALA A 430 34.46 -4.95 3.87
CA ALA A 430 35.32 -6.13 4.01
C ALA A 430 34.51 -7.42 3.83
N ALA A 431 33.34 -7.50 4.46
CA ALA A 431 32.43 -8.63 4.27
C ALA A 431 31.96 -8.74 2.81
N ALA A 432 31.53 -7.65 2.16
CA ALA A 432 31.09 -7.69 0.77
C ALA A 432 32.19 -8.15 -0.20
N LYS A 433 33.44 -7.73 0.01
CA LYS A 433 34.60 -8.17 -0.79
C LYS A 433 34.95 -9.63 -0.58
N GLU A 434 34.79 -10.14 0.63
CA GLU A 434 34.99 -11.56 0.93
C GLU A 434 33.92 -12.44 0.25
N LEU A 435 32.70 -11.91 0.10
CA LEU A 435 31.60 -12.58 -0.58
C LEU A 435 31.69 -12.56 -2.11
N GLN A 436 32.60 -11.75 -2.68
CA GLN A 436 32.75 -11.59 -4.12
C GLN A 436 33.52 -12.76 -4.73
N THR A 437 32.99 -13.35 -5.81
CA THR A 437 33.65 -14.42 -6.58
C THR A 437 34.05 -13.91 -7.97
N SER A 438 35.04 -14.56 -8.60
CA SER A 438 35.50 -14.20 -9.96
C SER A 438 34.47 -14.45 -11.06
N GLU A 439 33.45 -15.29 -10.80
CA GLU A 439 32.37 -15.61 -11.74
C GLU A 439 31.20 -14.62 -11.68
N ASP A 440 31.07 -13.83 -10.60
CA ASP A 440 30.02 -12.80 -10.44
C ASP A 440 30.08 -11.70 -11.52
N LEU A 441 31.23 -11.57 -12.19
CA LEU A 441 31.49 -10.62 -13.26
C LEU A 441 31.27 -11.23 -14.67
N ALA A 442 30.93 -12.52 -14.80
CA ALA A 442 31.10 -13.26 -16.06
C ALA A 442 29.84 -13.82 -16.74
N LYS A 443 28.76 -14.29 -16.06
CA LYS A 443 27.54 -14.77 -16.77
C LYS A 443 26.22 -14.73 -15.99
N THR A 444 25.19 -14.50 -16.79
CA THR A 444 23.72 -14.45 -16.62
C THR A 444 23.06 -15.81 -16.41
N ASP A 445 21.84 -15.80 -15.86
CA ASP A 445 20.89 -16.91 -15.63
C ASP A 445 21.21 -17.90 -14.50
N LYS A 446 21.00 -17.48 -13.24
CA LYS A 446 20.80 -18.43 -12.14
C LYS A 446 19.54 -18.09 -11.35
N GLU A 447 18.53 -18.96 -11.45
CA GLU A 447 17.32 -19.00 -10.60
C GLU A 447 17.60 -19.47 -9.16
N ASN A 448 18.87 -19.45 -8.72
CA ASN A 448 19.27 -19.93 -7.40
C ASN A 448 19.10 -18.82 -6.35
N ILE A 449 18.05 -18.91 -5.54
CA ILE A 449 17.65 -17.91 -4.52
C ILE A 449 18.81 -17.48 -3.56
N PRO A 450 19.70 -18.39 -3.09
CA PRO A 450 20.82 -18.01 -2.24
C PRO A 450 21.86 -17.11 -2.95
N ASP A 451 22.15 -17.38 -4.22
CA ASP A 451 23.11 -16.59 -5.01
C ASP A 451 22.57 -15.18 -5.29
N HIS A 452 21.26 -15.05 -5.51
CA HIS A 452 20.64 -13.73 -5.69
C HIS A 452 20.73 -12.88 -4.42
N THR A 453 20.46 -13.45 -3.24
CA THR A 453 20.56 -12.74 -1.95
C THR A 453 22.00 -12.29 -1.66
N ARG A 454 22.99 -13.14 -2.00
CA ARG A 454 24.42 -12.79 -1.89
C ARG A 454 24.76 -11.59 -2.78
N LEU A 455 24.32 -11.58 -4.04
CA LEU A 455 24.54 -10.47 -4.96
C LEU A 455 23.84 -9.19 -4.49
N GLN A 456 22.62 -9.29 -3.97
CA GLN A 456 21.90 -8.13 -3.39
C GLN A 456 22.66 -7.53 -2.22
N ALA A 457 23.26 -8.36 -1.36
CA ALA A 457 24.11 -7.87 -0.27
C ALA A 457 25.35 -7.12 -0.79
N ILE A 458 26.05 -7.67 -1.78
CA ILE A 458 27.28 -7.07 -2.34
C ILE A 458 26.96 -5.73 -3.03
N VAL A 459 25.98 -5.72 -3.92
CA VAL A 459 25.59 -4.52 -4.69
C VAL A 459 24.94 -3.49 -3.77
N GLY A 460 24.11 -3.95 -2.83
CA GLY A 460 23.50 -3.12 -1.80
C GLY A 460 24.55 -2.40 -0.95
N VAL A 461 25.60 -3.10 -0.50
CA VAL A 461 26.71 -2.48 0.25
C VAL A 461 27.43 -1.43 -0.59
N ALA A 462 27.73 -1.72 -1.87
CA ALA A 462 28.38 -0.76 -2.76
C ALA A 462 27.57 0.55 -2.92
N ALA A 463 26.24 0.45 -3.02
CA ALA A 463 25.36 1.62 -3.04
C ALA A 463 25.26 2.29 -1.66
N ALA A 464 25.09 1.51 -0.58
CA ALA A 464 24.89 2.00 0.79
C ALA A 464 26.07 2.83 1.30
N ILE A 465 27.31 2.40 1.06
CA ILE A 465 28.49 3.13 1.53
C ILE A 465 28.67 4.47 0.79
N LEU A 466 28.33 4.52 -0.50
CA LEU A 466 28.34 5.77 -1.28
C LEU A 466 27.28 6.75 -0.79
N ILE A 467 26.10 6.26 -0.41
CA ILE A 467 25.01 7.06 0.14
C ILE A 467 25.36 7.58 1.54
N ALA A 468 25.93 6.73 2.39
CA ALA A 468 26.21 7.04 3.78
C ALA A 468 27.39 8.02 3.95
N ASP A 469 28.51 7.78 3.25
CA ASP A 469 29.68 8.66 3.33
C ASP A 469 30.58 8.53 2.08
N PHE A 470 30.27 9.31 1.05
CA PHE A 470 31.03 9.33 -0.19
C PHE A 470 32.51 9.72 0.01
N GLU A 471 32.78 10.69 0.88
CA GLU A 471 34.13 11.20 1.11
C GLU A 471 35.01 10.16 1.80
N TRP A 472 34.46 9.42 2.76
CA TRP A 472 35.13 8.28 3.36
C TRP A 472 35.47 7.21 2.31
N VAL A 473 34.53 6.85 1.42
CA VAL A 473 34.79 5.86 0.33
C VAL A 473 35.94 6.32 -0.57
N ARG A 474 36.00 7.63 -0.86
CA ARG A 474 37.08 8.25 -1.64
C ARG A 474 38.42 8.17 -0.93
N ILE A 475 38.48 8.57 0.35
CA ILE A 475 39.71 8.58 1.16
C ILE A 475 40.25 7.15 1.36
N GLN A 476 39.36 6.17 1.57
CA GLN A 476 39.71 4.77 1.75
C GLN A 476 39.95 4.01 0.43
N ASN A 477 39.94 4.71 -0.71
CA ASN A 477 40.23 4.16 -2.03
C ASN A 477 39.30 2.97 -2.41
N HIS A 478 38.00 3.12 -2.16
CA HIS A 478 36.98 2.10 -2.46
C HIS A 478 36.07 2.46 -3.64
N LEU A 479 36.26 3.63 -4.26
CA LEU A 479 35.45 4.11 -5.38
C LEU A 479 35.49 3.19 -6.61
N GLU A 480 36.67 2.75 -7.03
CA GLU A 480 36.82 1.85 -8.19
C GLU A 480 36.08 0.53 -8.00
N TRP A 481 36.13 -0.01 -6.78
CA TRP A 481 35.39 -1.23 -6.44
C TRP A 481 33.88 -1.00 -6.52
N CYS A 482 33.37 0.09 -5.92
CA CYS A 482 31.95 0.41 -5.98
C CYS A 482 31.48 0.59 -7.43
N ARG A 483 32.26 1.35 -8.23
CA ARG A 483 32.00 1.60 -9.64
C ARG A 483 31.87 0.28 -10.42
N ALA A 484 32.85 -0.62 -10.30
CA ALA A 484 32.86 -1.90 -11.02
C ALA A 484 31.67 -2.79 -10.65
N ILE A 485 31.33 -2.89 -9.35
CA ILE A 485 30.18 -3.67 -8.88
C ILE A 485 28.86 -3.11 -9.41
N LEU A 486 28.67 -1.79 -9.36
CA LEU A 486 27.43 -1.14 -9.81
C LEU A 486 27.24 -1.23 -11.32
N LEU A 487 28.32 -1.11 -12.11
CA LEU A 487 28.26 -1.32 -13.56
C LEU A 487 27.91 -2.77 -13.92
N THR A 488 28.46 -3.73 -13.19
CA THR A 488 28.10 -5.14 -13.35
C THR A 488 26.62 -5.35 -13.02
N ALA A 489 26.15 -4.82 -11.89
CA ALA A 489 24.74 -4.91 -11.52
C ALA A 489 23.79 -4.29 -12.55
N ALA A 490 24.22 -3.23 -13.24
CA ALA A 490 23.44 -2.59 -14.29
C ALA A 490 23.32 -3.44 -15.58
N SER A 491 24.32 -4.30 -15.87
CA SER A 491 24.34 -5.16 -17.06
C SER A 491 23.66 -6.53 -16.87
N VAL A 492 23.39 -6.93 -15.63
CA VAL A 492 22.76 -8.23 -15.31
C VAL A 492 21.34 -8.33 -15.89
N THR A 493 21.01 -9.49 -16.45
CA THR A 493 19.63 -9.85 -16.79
C THR A 493 18.98 -10.49 -15.56
N GLU A 494 17.91 -9.90 -15.06
CA GLU A 494 17.17 -10.38 -13.88
C GLU A 494 15.87 -11.06 -14.32
N ALA A 495 15.48 -12.15 -13.65
CA ALA A 495 14.15 -12.73 -13.82
C ALA A 495 13.07 -11.71 -13.42
N SER A 496 11.92 -11.75 -14.12
CA SER A 496 10.86 -10.74 -13.99
C SER A 496 10.36 -10.52 -12.55
N MET A 497 10.40 -11.55 -11.71
CA MET A 497 9.98 -11.48 -10.30
C MET A 497 10.90 -10.61 -9.42
N TYR A 498 12.19 -10.50 -9.74
CA TYR A 498 13.15 -9.69 -8.96
C TYR A 498 13.30 -8.29 -9.54
N ALA A 499 13.14 -8.13 -10.86
CA ALA A 499 13.23 -6.84 -11.55
C ALA A 499 12.16 -5.82 -11.09
N MET A 500 11.06 -6.28 -10.49
CA MET A 500 9.98 -5.44 -9.94
C MET A 500 10.18 -5.10 -8.46
N SER A 501 11.23 -5.63 -7.81
CA SER A 501 11.51 -5.40 -6.39
C SER A 501 12.32 -4.12 -6.18
N ARG A 502 12.06 -3.43 -5.06
CA ARG A 502 12.89 -2.29 -4.58
C ARG A 502 14.33 -2.69 -4.29
N SER A 503 14.56 -3.97 -4.05
CA SER A 503 15.86 -4.55 -3.73
C SER A 503 16.51 -5.19 -4.96
N SER A 504 16.02 -4.89 -6.17
CA SER A 504 16.66 -5.29 -7.42
C SER A 504 18.09 -4.74 -7.49
N LEU A 505 19.01 -5.53 -8.08
CA LEU A 505 20.39 -5.13 -8.30
C LEU A 505 20.46 -3.85 -9.15
N LYS A 506 19.52 -3.69 -10.10
CA LYS A 506 19.43 -2.51 -10.97
C LYS A 506 18.97 -1.26 -10.24
N VAL A 507 18.15 -1.38 -9.19
CA VAL A 507 17.75 -0.25 -8.35
C VAL A 507 18.98 0.27 -7.58
N TYR A 508 19.76 -0.63 -6.96
CA TYR A 508 21.01 -0.24 -6.30
C TYR A 508 22.01 0.37 -7.27
N ALA A 509 22.17 -0.24 -8.46
CA ALA A 509 23.00 0.31 -9.53
C ALA A 509 22.58 1.73 -9.92
N GLY A 510 21.27 1.94 -10.15
CA GLY A 510 20.72 3.25 -10.48
C GLY A 510 21.02 4.33 -9.44
N ARG A 511 20.88 4.01 -8.15
CA ARG A 511 21.21 4.95 -7.05
C ARG A 511 22.70 5.25 -6.98
N GLY A 512 23.53 4.20 -6.98
CA GLY A 512 24.98 4.33 -6.81
C GLY A 512 25.67 5.03 -8.00
N LEU A 513 25.32 4.65 -9.24
CA LEU A 513 25.89 5.27 -10.44
C LEU A 513 25.50 6.74 -10.56
N ALA A 514 24.26 7.10 -10.22
CA ALA A 514 23.81 8.49 -10.22
C ALA A 514 24.54 9.36 -9.17
N LEU A 515 24.93 8.79 -8.03
CA LEU A 515 25.77 9.48 -7.05
C LEU A 515 27.19 9.75 -7.56
N LEU A 516 27.78 8.83 -8.33
CA LEU A 516 29.08 9.06 -8.98
C LEU A 516 29.03 10.29 -9.90
N VAL A 517 27.89 10.52 -10.58
CA VAL A 517 27.67 11.72 -11.40
C VAL A 517 27.62 12.97 -10.52
N THR A 518 26.82 12.94 -9.46
CA THR A 518 26.67 14.06 -8.52
C THR A 518 28.02 14.52 -7.94
N HIS A 519 28.93 13.58 -7.66
CA HIS A 519 30.26 13.87 -7.11
C HIS A 519 31.35 14.12 -8.17
N ARG A 520 31.01 14.28 -9.45
CA ARG A 520 31.95 14.59 -10.56
C ARG A 520 33.02 13.51 -10.81
N VAL A 521 32.74 12.25 -10.47
CA VAL A 521 33.66 11.12 -10.71
C VAL A 521 33.17 10.16 -11.78
N ALA A 522 31.99 10.38 -12.36
CA ALA A 522 31.45 9.56 -13.43
C ALA A 522 32.13 9.81 -14.79
N ASP A 523 32.64 8.73 -15.38
CA ASP A 523 33.16 8.70 -16.75
C ASP A 523 32.06 8.42 -17.79
N VAL A 524 32.47 8.31 -19.06
CA VAL A 524 31.56 8.09 -20.20
C VAL A 524 30.77 6.78 -20.05
N GLU A 525 31.39 5.73 -19.53
CA GLU A 525 30.75 4.43 -19.35
C GLU A 525 29.63 4.50 -18.31
N VAL A 526 29.87 5.14 -17.15
CA VAL A 526 28.83 5.34 -16.13
C VAL A 526 27.63 6.10 -16.69
N ARG A 527 27.86 7.15 -17.47
CA ARG A 527 26.78 7.94 -18.11
C ARG A 527 25.96 7.12 -19.10
N GLN A 528 26.63 6.27 -19.89
CA GLN A 528 25.98 5.36 -20.85
C GLN A 528 25.11 4.33 -20.12
N TYR A 529 25.62 3.73 -19.05
CA TYR A 529 24.86 2.76 -18.25
C TYR A 529 23.64 3.36 -17.57
N ILE A 530 23.67 4.63 -17.17
CA ILE A 530 22.50 5.34 -16.64
C ILE A 530 21.38 5.43 -17.71
N LEU A 531 21.71 5.81 -18.94
CA LEU A 531 20.72 5.83 -20.03
C LEU A 531 20.24 4.42 -20.38
N GLN A 532 21.13 3.42 -20.33
CA GLN A 532 20.79 2.03 -20.58
C GLN A 532 19.82 1.47 -19.53
N LEU A 533 20.03 1.78 -18.24
CA LEU A 533 19.12 1.39 -17.16
C LEU A 533 17.72 1.95 -17.38
N ILE A 534 17.59 3.23 -17.77
CA ILE A 534 16.30 3.84 -18.10
C ILE A 534 15.68 3.15 -19.32
N SER A 535 16.45 3.00 -20.40
CA SER A 535 15.99 2.41 -21.67
C SER A 535 15.42 1.01 -21.47
N TYR A 536 16.19 0.12 -20.82
CA TYR A 536 15.74 -1.25 -20.57
C TYR A 536 14.56 -1.34 -19.61
N SER A 537 14.47 -0.42 -18.63
CA SER A 537 13.37 -0.42 -17.67
C SER A 537 12.05 0.06 -18.27
N LEU A 538 12.08 0.81 -19.39
CA LEU A 538 10.89 1.38 -20.01
C LEU A 538 10.45 0.65 -21.30
N ARG A 539 11.31 -0.21 -21.86
CA ARG A 539 11.03 -0.93 -23.11
C ARG A 539 9.75 -1.79 -23.03
N ARG A 540 8.88 -1.66 -24.03
CA ARG A 540 7.73 -2.54 -24.37
C ARG A 540 6.85 -3.00 -23.19
N PHE A 541 6.48 -2.07 -22.29
CA PHE A 541 5.53 -2.24 -21.16
C PHE A 541 6.07 -2.82 -19.84
N SER A 542 7.35 -2.62 -19.54
CA SER A 542 7.92 -2.99 -18.24
C SER A 542 7.31 -2.21 -17.06
N HIS A 543 7.03 -2.92 -15.96
CA HIS A 543 6.55 -2.39 -14.68
C HIS A 543 7.72 -2.08 -13.70
N ALA A 544 8.97 -2.01 -14.20
CA ALA A 544 10.18 -1.74 -13.41
C ALA A 544 10.40 -0.24 -13.12
N GLY A 545 9.34 0.46 -12.72
CA GLY A 545 9.39 1.89 -12.40
C GLY A 545 10.37 2.25 -11.29
N GLU A 546 10.68 1.31 -10.40
CA GLU A 546 11.61 1.49 -9.29
C GLU A 546 13.04 1.80 -9.73
N VAL A 547 13.51 1.26 -10.87
CA VAL A 547 14.85 1.56 -11.41
C VAL A 547 14.91 3.00 -11.91
N VAL A 548 13.89 3.45 -12.65
CA VAL A 548 13.82 4.83 -13.16
C VAL A 548 13.75 5.80 -11.99
N LYS A 549 12.89 5.52 -10.99
CA LYS A 549 12.82 6.32 -9.75
C LYS A 549 14.18 6.40 -9.05
N ALA A 550 14.86 5.27 -8.90
CA ALA A 550 16.17 5.19 -8.27
C ALA A 550 17.22 6.07 -8.97
N VAL A 551 17.27 6.01 -10.31
CA VAL A 551 18.17 6.83 -11.13
C VAL A 551 17.86 8.33 -10.93
N PHE A 552 16.62 8.77 -11.11
CA PHE A 552 16.29 10.19 -10.98
C PHE A 552 16.45 10.71 -9.55
N SER A 553 16.19 9.87 -8.54
CA SER A 553 16.43 10.25 -7.13
C SER A 553 17.91 10.47 -6.84
N GLY A 554 18.79 9.62 -7.38
CA GLY A 554 20.24 9.80 -7.26
C GLY A 554 20.78 10.99 -8.08
N LEU A 555 20.11 11.34 -9.19
CA LEU A 555 20.47 12.48 -10.04
C LEU A 555 19.95 13.83 -9.52
N LYS A 556 19.20 13.88 -8.41
CA LYS A 556 18.59 15.11 -7.88
C LYS A 556 19.58 16.28 -7.76
N ASN A 557 20.83 16.01 -7.38
CA ASN A 557 21.87 17.03 -7.22
C ASN A 557 22.84 17.12 -8.42
N ALA A 558 22.63 16.33 -9.48
CA ALA A 558 23.50 16.27 -10.65
C ALA A 558 23.13 17.28 -11.76
N TRP A 559 21.98 17.95 -11.69
CA TRP A 559 21.48 18.81 -12.77
C TRP A 559 22.40 19.98 -13.13
N ASN A 560 23.11 20.54 -12.14
CA ASN A 560 24.11 21.59 -12.36
C ASN A 560 25.53 21.02 -12.61
N VAL A 561 25.72 19.73 -12.39
CA VAL A 561 27.01 19.04 -12.51
C VAL A 561 27.17 18.42 -13.89
N ASP A 562 26.14 17.74 -14.37
CA ASP A 562 26.08 17.10 -15.69
C ASP A 562 24.70 17.32 -16.33
N PRO A 563 24.41 18.56 -16.78
CA PRO A 563 23.12 18.91 -17.38
C PRO A 563 22.84 18.10 -18.65
N VAL A 564 23.88 17.75 -19.41
CA VAL A 564 23.74 16.92 -20.62
C VAL A 564 23.12 15.58 -20.25
N LEU A 565 23.65 14.86 -19.27
CA LEU A 565 23.08 13.56 -18.87
C LEU A 565 21.66 13.72 -18.31
N CYS A 566 21.43 14.68 -17.41
CA CYS A 566 20.15 14.80 -16.71
C CYS A 566 19.00 15.16 -17.67
N TRP A 567 19.20 16.13 -18.55
CA TRP A 567 18.20 16.49 -19.56
C TRP A 567 18.02 15.40 -20.61
N ASN A 568 19.08 14.68 -20.96
CA ASN A 568 19.01 13.54 -21.88
C ASN A 568 18.24 12.36 -21.28
N ALA A 569 18.46 12.06 -19.99
CA ALA A 569 17.70 11.04 -19.26
C ALA A 569 16.20 11.38 -19.18
N LEU A 570 15.86 12.65 -18.88
CA LEU A 570 14.47 13.12 -18.88
C LEU A 570 13.84 13.04 -20.27
N SER A 571 14.54 13.54 -21.30
CA SER A 571 14.09 13.48 -22.69
C SER A 571 13.85 12.03 -23.14
N LEU A 572 14.74 11.10 -22.80
CA LEU A 572 14.63 9.69 -23.15
C LEU A 572 13.37 9.07 -22.53
N CYS A 573 13.15 9.29 -21.23
CA CYS A 573 11.99 8.78 -20.53
C CYS A 573 10.68 9.32 -21.13
N LEU A 574 10.61 10.63 -21.38
CA LEU A 574 9.44 11.24 -22.02
C LEU A 574 9.26 10.78 -23.48
N SER A 575 10.34 10.58 -24.22
CA SER A 575 10.29 10.16 -25.63
C SER A 575 9.74 8.74 -25.75
N LEU A 576 10.15 7.84 -24.86
CA LEU A 576 9.60 6.48 -24.77
C LEU A 576 8.15 6.45 -24.25
N SER A 577 7.73 7.50 -23.55
CA SER A 577 6.35 7.64 -23.05
C SER A 577 5.37 8.18 -24.11
N VAL A 578 5.84 8.72 -25.24
CA VAL A 578 5.02 9.34 -26.29
C VAL A 578 5.10 8.48 -27.57
N ILE A 579 4.19 7.51 -27.67
CA ILE A 579 4.24 6.49 -28.72
C ILE A 579 3.24 6.83 -29.83
N PRO A 580 3.64 6.82 -31.12
CA PRO A 580 2.69 6.89 -32.22
C PRO A 580 1.65 5.77 -32.12
N GLY A 581 0.36 6.11 -32.11
CA GLY A 581 -0.74 5.17 -31.87
C GLY A 581 -0.74 3.97 -32.81
N ARG A 582 -0.32 4.15 -34.08
CA ARG A 582 -0.16 3.03 -35.03
C ARG A 582 0.82 1.96 -34.54
N LEU A 583 1.89 2.37 -33.85
CA LEU A 583 2.91 1.47 -33.30
C LEU A 583 2.42 0.87 -31.97
N TYR A 584 1.65 1.64 -31.21
CA TYR A 584 1.11 1.23 -29.92
C TYR A 584 0.13 0.06 -30.02
N TYR A 585 -0.72 0.04 -31.06
CA TYR A 585 -1.67 -1.05 -31.27
C TYR A 585 -1.08 -2.23 -32.08
N GLY A 586 0.14 -2.06 -32.61
CA GLY A 586 0.82 -3.04 -33.46
C GLY A 586 0.18 -3.23 -34.84
N THR A 587 0.91 -3.85 -35.76
CA THR A 587 0.42 -4.18 -37.10
C THR A 587 -0.33 -5.51 -37.03
N PRO A 588 -1.60 -5.61 -37.50
CA PRO A 588 -2.31 -6.88 -37.52
C PRO A 588 -1.55 -7.93 -38.34
N VAL A 589 -1.26 -9.09 -37.74
CA VAL A 589 -0.64 -10.25 -38.40
C VAL A 589 -1.53 -11.47 -38.17
N GLY A 590 -2.07 -12.01 -39.27
CA GLY A 590 -3.00 -13.14 -39.23
C GLY A 590 -4.40 -12.78 -38.73
N LEU A 591 -5.20 -13.79 -38.36
CA LEU A 591 -6.60 -13.63 -37.96
C LEU A 591 -6.79 -13.03 -36.54
N TYR A 592 -5.78 -13.08 -35.66
CA TYR A 592 -5.92 -12.67 -34.24
C TYR A 592 -4.65 -12.09 -33.59
N GLY A 593 -3.63 -11.67 -34.36
CA GLY A 593 -2.35 -11.19 -33.80
C GLY A 593 -2.00 -9.76 -34.21
N THR A 594 -1.12 -9.11 -33.43
CA THR A 594 -0.45 -7.84 -33.80
C THR A 594 1.06 -8.00 -33.61
N SER A 595 1.85 -7.71 -34.65
CA SER A 595 3.31 -7.62 -34.55
C SER A 595 3.73 -6.23 -34.04
N TYR A 596 4.74 -6.21 -33.18
CA TYR A 596 5.31 -5.00 -32.59
C TYR A 596 6.77 -4.78 -33.01
N GLU A 597 7.23 -5.44 -34.07
CA GLU A 597 8.60 -5.31 -34.56
C GLU A 597 8.92 -3.86 -34.98
N GLU A 598 7.93 -3.16 -35.55
CA GLU A 598 8.02 -1.72 -35.86
C GLU A 598 8.15 -0.86 -34.60
N LEU A 599 7.51 -1.26 -33.50
CA LEU A 599 7.62 -0.56 -32.22
C LEU A 599 9.02 -0.76 -31.62
N GLU A 600 9.56 -1.98 -31.65
CA GLU A 600 10.94 -2.25 -31.18
C GLU A 600 11.97 -1.45 -31.97
N ASN A 601 11.85 -1.44 -33.30
CA ASN A 601 12.74 -0.65 -34.15
C ASN A 601 12.62 0.86 -33.85
N TRP A 602 11.41 1.35 -33.56
CA TRP A 602 11.21 2.74 -33.16
C TRP A 602 11.84 3.04 -31.80
N GLU A 603 11.65 2.17 -30.80
CA GLU A 603 12.29 2.30 -29.48
C GLU A 603 13.81 2.29 -29.60
N ASP A 604 14.39 1.36 -30.36
CA ASP A 604 15.84 1.27 -30.57
C ASP A 604 16.39 2.54 -31.25
N ASN A 605 15.66 3.11 -32.21
CA ASN A 605 16.03 4.38 -32.84
C ASN A 605 15.98 5.55 -31.85
N VAL A 606 14.93 5.63 -31.00
CA VAL A 606 14.84 6.66 -29.95
C VAL A 606 16.01 6.54 -28.98
N ILE A 607 16.29 5.32 -28.51
CA ILE A 607 17.40 5.04 -27.59
C ILE A 607 18.74 5.44 -28.25
N HIS A 608 19.00 4.98 -29.47
CA HIS A 608 20.24 5.27 -30.20
C HIS A 608 20.48 6.78 -30.35
N ASN A 609 19.45 7.56 -30.69
CA ASN A 609 19.55 9.02 -30.77
C ASN A 609 19.97 9.66 -29.43
N HIS A 610 19.49 9.14 -28.30
CA HIS A 610 19.87 9.65 -26.98
C HIS A 610 21.32 9.28 -26.60
N PHE A 611 21.81 8.12 -27.02
CA PHE A 611 23.24 7.79 -26.92
C PHE A 611 24.11 8.71 -27.79
N ASP A 612 23.64 9.07 -28.98
CA ASP A 612 24.33 10.04 -29.85
C ASP A 612 24.39 11.44 -29.25
N TYR A 613 23.30 11.93 -28.65
CA TYR A 613 23.30 13.22 -27.93
C TYR A 613 24.33 13.21 -26.79
N LEU A 614 24.40 12.11 -26.03
CA LEU A 614 25.39 11.96 -24.96
C LEU A 614 26.83 11.99 -25.51
N ALA A 615 27.09 11.30 -26.63
CA ALA A 615 28.40 11.26 -27.27
C ALA A 615 28.83 12.64 -27.81
N LYS A 616 27.90 13.40 -28.39
CA LYS A 616 28.11 14.76 -28.90
C LYS A 616 28.13 15.83 -27.81
N LYS A 617 27.77 15.47 -26.58
CA LYS A 617 27.58 16.39 -25.43
C LYS A 617 26.51 17.46 -25.70
N GLU A 618 25.47 17.07 -26.42
CA GLU A 618 24.34 17.92 -26.79
C GLU A 618 23.17 17.68 -25.84
N VAL A 619 22.49 18.74 -25.42
CA VAL A 619 21.25 18.64 -24.64
C VAL A 619 20.08 18.46 -25.60
N PRO A 620 19.35 17.33 -25.57
CA PRO A 620 18.20 17.15 -26.44
C PRO A 620 17.05 18.10 -26.08
N GLN A 621 16.23 18.42 -27.07
CA GLN A 621 14.94 19.08 -26.82
C GLN A 621 13.95 18.05 -26.28
N LEU A 622 13.14 18.46 -25.30
CA LEU A 622 12.09 17.60 -24.78
C LEU A 622 11.05 17.27 -25.87
N PRO A 623 10.54 16.04 -25.92
CA PRO A 623 9.51 15.68 -26.88
C PRO A 623 8.22 16.44 -26.59
N LYS A 624 7.52 16.86 -27.65
CA LYS A 624 6.22 17.53 -27.53
C LYS A 624 5.13 16.52 -27.16
N ILE A 625 4.43 16.74 -26.05
CA ILE A 625 3.34 15.86 -25.61
C ILE A 625 2.02 16.40 -26.16
N THR A 626 1.66 15.97 -27.37
CA THR A 626 0.49 16.52 -28.06
C THR A 626 -0.83 15.92 -27.59
N THR A 627 -1.93 16.66 -27.78
CA THR A 627 -3.32 16.20 -27.57
C THR A 627 -3.88 15.37 -28.73
N ALA A 628 -3.04 15.01 -29.72
CA ALA A 628 -3.50 14.31 -30.91
C ALA A 628 -3.92 12.87 -30.59
N ARG A 629 -5.12 12.47 -31.03
CA ARG A 629 -5.70 11.14 -30.74
C ARG A 629 -4.91 9.97 -31.33
N ASN A 630 -4.05 10.22 -32.30
CA ASN A 630 -3.17 9.22 -32.92
C ASN A 630 -1.85 9.03 -32.17
N ILE A 631 -1.71 9.57 -30.95
CA ILE A 631 -0.55 9.40 -30.07
C ILE A 631 -0.99 8.82 -28.73
N ALA A 632 -0.40 7.68 -28.36
CA ALA A 632 -0.56 7.06 -27.06
C ALA A 632 0.45 7.67 -26.08
N PHE A 633 -0.04 8.14 -24.92
CA PHE A 633 0.80 8.68 -23.86
C PHE A 633 0.79 7.70 -22.67
N LEU A 634 1.98 7.24 -22.27
CA LEU A 634 2.17 6.34 -21.13
C LEU A 634 2.46 7.15 -19.87
N ASP A 635 1.40 7.70 -19.31
CA ASP A 635 1.32 8.41 -18.03
C ASP A 635 2.14 7.77 -16.88
N GLU A 636 1.99 6.46 -16.65
CA GLU A 636 2.72 5.75 -15.58
C GLU A 636 4.24 5.78 -15.77
N GLN A 637 4.74 5.75 -17.02
CA GLN A 637 6.18 5.83 -17.28
C GLN A 637 6.72 7.24 -17.07
N ALA A 638 6.00 8.24 -17.58
CA ALA A 638 6.38 9.65 -17.43
C ALA A 638 6.42 10.07 -15.96
N LYS A 639 5.47 9.58 -15.15
CA LYS A 639 5.38 9.83 -13.71
C LYS A 639 6.70 9.54 -12.98
N TYR A 640 7.41 8.47 -13.33
CA TYR A 640 8.65 8.06 -12.66
C TYR A 640 9.81 9.05 -12.82
N ALA A 641 9.91 9.72 -13.97
CA ALA A 641 10.93 10.74 -14.16
C ALA A 641 10.52 12.09 -13.54
N LEU A 642 9.25 12.47 -13.69
CA LEU A 642 8.74 13.77 -13.26
C LEU A 642 8.77 13.96 -11.73
N TYR A 643 8.56 12.89 -10.95
CA TYR A 643 8.43 12.98 -9.49
C TYR A 643 9.71 13.47 -8.79
N ALA A 644 10.88 13.09 -9.30
CA ALA A 644 12.17 13.35 -8.66
C ALA A 644 12.86 14.63 -9.17
N LEU A 645 12.18 15.42 -10.01
CA LEU A 645 12.74 16.65 -10.55
C LEU A 645 12.92 17.70 -9.43
N PRO A 646 14.12 18.29 -9.30
CA PRO A 646 14.37 19.40 -8.38
C PRO A 646 13.79 20.71 -8.96
N LEU A 647 12.46 20.82 -8.99
CA LEU A 647 11.75 21.90 -9.67
C LEU A 647 12.18 23.29 -9.19
N THR A 648 12.42 23.45 -7.88
CA THR A 648 12.81 24.73 -7.30
C THR A 648 14.21 25.17 -7.75
N GLU A 649 15.15 24.23 -7.81
CA GLU A 649 16.50 24.50 -8.30
C GLU A 649 16.52 24.75 -9.81
N LEU A 650 15.78 23.96 -10.58
CA LEU A 650 15.70 24.10 -12.04
C LEU A 650 14.99 25.38 -12.48
N CYS A 651 14.07 25.93 -11.68
CA CYS A 651 13.41 27.19 -12.02
C CYS A 651 14.26 28.44 -11.72
N ARG A 652 15.48 28.29 -11.17
CA ARG A 652 16.39 29.43 -10.91
C ARG A 652 17.03 29.97 -12.19
N ASP A 653 17.23 29.12 -13.18
CA ASP A 653 17.75 29.50 -14.49
C ASP A 653 16.58 29.70 -15.48
N SER A 654 16.67 30.76 -16.29
CA SER A 654 15.55 31.17 -17.17
C SER A 654 15.30 30.14 -18.28
N ASP A 655 16.35 29.57 -18.87
CA ASP A 655 16.23 28.65 -20.00
C ASP A 655 15.65 27.31 -19.54
N THR A 656 16.06 26.81 -18.37
CA THR A 656 15.51 25.59 -17.79
C THR A 656 14.08 25.78 -17.29
N LYS A 657 13.75 26.97 -16.75
CA LYS A 657 12.39 27.33 -16.38
C LYS A 657 11.45 27.33 -17.58
N ASP A 658 11.84 27.93 -18.69
CA ASP A 658 11.03 27.97 -19.92
C ASP A 658 10.75 26.56 -20.47
N LYS A 659 11.74 25.66 -20.40
CA LYS A 659 11.54 24.24 -20.75
C LYS A 659 10.52 23.55 -19.86
N LEU A 660 10.57 23.79 -18.55
CA LEU A 660 9.62 23.21 -17.60
C LEU A 660 8.20 23.79 -17.76
N LEU A 661 8.08 25.08 -18.08
CA LEU A 661 6.80 25.71 -18.38
C LEU A 661 6.17 25.12 -19.65
N GLN A 662 6.95 24.92 -20.72
CA GLN A 662 6.46 24.27 -21.93
C GLN A 662 6.04 22.81 -21.67
N LEU A 663 6.80 22.07 -20.86
CA LEU A 663 6.43 20.72 -20.45
C LEU A 663 5.14 20.72 -19.62
N CYS A 664 4.98 21.68 -18.71
CA CYS A 664 3.76 21.86 -17.92
C CYS A 664 2.56 22.13 -18.83
N ASP A 665 2.68 23.04 -19.81
CA ASP A 665 1.64 23.34 -20.78
C ASP A 665 1.20 22.09 -21.56
N ASP A 666 2.17 21.32 -22.07
CA ASP A 666 1.93 20.10 -22.81
C ASP A 666 1.22 19.03 -21.95
N LEU A 667 1.69 18.81 -20.71
CA LEU A 667 1.11 17.81 -19.79
C LEU A 667 -0.30 18.21 -19.32
N VAL A 668 -0.52 19.48 -18.97
CA VAL A 668 -1.83 19.99 -18.56
C VAL A 668 -2.81 19.91 -19.73
N ALA A 669 -2.41 20.34 -20.92
CA ALA A 669 -3.25 20.27 -22.12
C ALA A 669 -3.60 18.81 -22.48
N ARG A 670 -2.63 17.88 -22.40
CA ARG A 670 -2.87 16.46 -22.61
C ARG A 670 -3.84 15.88 -21.59
N THR A 671 -3.64 16.19 -20.31
CA THR A 671 -4.49 15.73 -19.21
C THR A 671 -5.94 16.21 -19.40
N ILE A 672 -6.13 17.48 -19.75
CA ILE A 672 -7.47 18.02 -20.06
C ILE A 672 -8.08 17.25 -21.24
N ALA A 673 -7.34 17.08 -22.34
CA ALA A 673 -7.84 16.40 -23.53
C ALA A 673 -8.26 14.95 -23.28
N ASP A 674 -7.50 14.22 -22.44
CA ASP A 674 -7.79 12.83 -22.09
C ASP A 674 -9.00 12.68 -21.14
N ASN A 675 -9.35 13.72 -20.37
CA ASN A 675 -10.52 13.73 -19.49
C ASN A 675 -11.78 14.32 -20.14
N LEU A 676 -11.67 15.04 -21.25
CA LEU A 676 -12.84 15.58 -21.96
C LEU A 676 -13.74 14.45 -22.50
N PRO A 677 -15.08 14.59 -22.41
CA PRO A 677 -16.00 13.57 -22.90
C PRO A 677 -15.88 13.37 -24.42
N VAL A 678 -15.71 12.12 -24.86
CA VAL A 678 -15.68 11.77 -26.28
C VAL A 678 -17.11 11.52 -26.78
N ASN A 679 -17.57 12.29 -27.77
CA ASN A 679 -18.85 12.05 -28.44
C ASN A 679 -18.90 10.60 -28.98
N ASP A 680 -20.03 9.91 -28.76
CA ASP A 680 -20.36 8.57 -29.26
C ASP A 680 -19.65 7.34 -28.65
N LYS A 681 -18.92 7.48 -27.52
CA LYS A 681 -18.43 6.32 -26.77
C LYS A 681 -18.81 6.40 -25.29
N PRO A 682 -19.68 5.50 -24.78
CA PRO A 682 -19.90 5.36 -23.35
C PRO A 682 -18.69 4.61 -22.77
N PHE A 683 -17.76 5.36 -22.18
CA PHE A 683 -16.65 4.90 -21.34
C PHE A 683 -15.47 4.18 -22.01
N SER A 684 -14.27 4.71 -21.80
CA SER A 684 -13.04 3.94 -21.63
C SER A 684 -12.09 4.67 -20.67
N HIS A 685 -11.56 3.97 -19.66
CA HIS A 685 -10.40 4.33 -18.82
C HIS A 685 -10.49 5.43 -17.74
N ARG A 686 -11.60 5.56 -16.98
CA ARG A 686 -11.66 6.54 -15.86
C ARG A 686 -10.67 6.28 -14.71
N GLN A 687 -10.43 5.02 -14.31
CA GLN A 687 -9.55 4.71 -13.16
C GLN A 687 -8.07 5.03 -13.39
N ARG A 688 -7.56 4.87 -14.63
CA ARG A 688 -6.17 5.17 -14.97
C ARG A 688 -5.89 6.67 -14.98
N LEU A 689 -6.88 7.46 -15.42
CA LEU A 689 -6.76 8.92 -15.45
C LEU A 689 -6.77 9.54 -14.03
N LEU A 690 -7.50 8.96 -13.08
CA LEU A 690 -7.57 9.47 -11.70
C LEU A 690 -6.19 9.53 -11.01
N THR A 691 -5.36 8.48 -11.11
CA THR A 691 -4.02 8.44 -10.50
C THR A 691 -3.04 9.40 -11.17
N TRP A 692 -3.19 9.61 -12.48
CA TRP A 692 -2.40 10.57 -13.24
C TRP A 692 -2.81 12.02 -12.94
N ASN A 693 -4.11 12.33 -12.93
CA ASN A 693 -4.63 13.67 -12.69
C ASN A 693 -4.15 14.20 -11.32
N GLN A 694 -4.31 13.39 -10.27
CA GLN A 694 -3.83 13.75 -8.94
C GLN A 694 -2.30 13.99 -8.94
N PHE A 695 -1.53 13.14 -9.62
CA PHE A 695 -0.09 13.32 -9.71
C PHE A 695 0.31 14.61 -10.44
N ILE A 696 -0.26 14.88 -11.62
CA ILE A 696 0.16 16.03 -12.43
C ILE A 696 -0.21 17.36 -11.77
N PHE A 697 -1.35 17.43 -11.08
CA PHE A 697 -1.74 18.65 -10.37
C PHE A 697 -1.02 18.85 -9.03
N ASN A 698 -0.64 17.77 -8.34
CA ASN A 698 0.35 17.84 -7.25
C ASN A 698 1.69 18.39 -7.76
N TRP A 699 2.18 17.86 -8.89
CA TRP A 699 3.42 18.29 -9.52
C TRP A 699 3.36 19.76 -9.97
N ALA A 700 2.25 20.19 -10.58
CA ALA A 700 2.04 21.57 -10.99
C ALA A 700 1.95 22.54 -9.79
N ALA A 701 1.30 22.13 -8.69
CA ALA A 701 1.25 22.91 -7.46
C ALA A 701 2.64 23.07 -6.81
N CYS A 702 3.49 22.04 -6.90
CA CYS A 702 4.89 22.11 -6.50
C CYS A 702 5.69 23.05 -7.41
N LEU A 703 5.53 22.96 -8.73
CA LEU A 703 6.15 23.90 -9.69
C LEU A 703 5.78 25.35 -9.39
N ALA A 704 4.51 25.61 -9.04
CA ALA A 704 4.00 26.94 -8.72
C ALA A 704 4.72 27.63 -7.54
N LEU A 705 5.42 26.89 -6.66
CA LEU A 705 6.28 27.48 -5.63
C LEU A 705 7.32 28.42 -6.24
N SER A 706 7.86 28.07 -7.41
CA SER A 706 8.93 28.79 -8.10
C SER A 706 8.47 29.74 -9.20
N LEU A 707 7.15 29.84 -9.43
CA LEU A 707 6.56 30.70 -10.45
C LEU A 707 6.03 32.01 -9.87
N ASN A 708 5.95 33.06 -10.68
CA ASN A 708 5.23 34.28 -10.33
C ASN A 708 3.72 34.13 -10.62
N THR A 709 2.90 35.06 -10.12
CA THR A 709 1.43 34.97 -10.23
C THR A 709 0.93 34.91 -11.68
N GLU A 710 1.55 35.64 -12.61
CA GLU A 710 1.15 35.64 -14.02
C GLU A 710 1.49 34.33 -14.73
N GLU A 711 2.64 33.73 -14.39
CA GLU A 711 3.03 32.41 -14.89
C GLU A 711 2.09 31.33 -14.39
N ILE A 712 1.76 31.32 -13.09
CA ILE A 712 0.79 30.39 -12.50
C ILE A 712 -0.56 30.50 -13.21
N ARG A 713 -1.04 31.74 -13.40
CA ARG A 713 -2.30 32.02 -14.12
C ARG A 713 -2.28 31.44 -15.53
N LYS A 714 -1.25 31.78 -16.30
CA LYS A 714 -1.14 31.41 -17.70
C LYS A 714 -1.04 29.89 -17.91
N HIS A 715 -0.14 29.25 -17.17
CA HIS A 715 0.28 27.87 -17.43
C HIS A 715 -0.56 26.81 -16.69
N ILE A 716 -1.15 27.16 -15.54
CA ILE A 716 -1.89 26.20 -14.70
C ILE A 716 -3.37 26.59 -14.59
N LEU A 717 -3.66 27.83 -14.15
CA LEU A 717 -5.03 28.19 -13.77
C LEU A 717 -5.96 28.38 -14.97
N ILE A 718 -5.57 29.15 -15.99
CA ILE A 718 -6.42 29.44 -17.15
C ILE A 718 -6.85 28.17 -17.90
N PRO A 719 -5.95 27.21 -18.23
CA PRO A 719 -6.33 25.97 -18.90
C PRO A 719 -7.38 25.18 -18.12
N VAL A 720 -7.20 25.04 -16.80
CA VAL A 720 -8.13 24.30 -15.92
C VAL A 720 -9.45 25.06 -15.79
N ARG A 721 -9.41 26.38 -15.55
CA ARG A 721 -10.59 27.25 -15.44
C ARG A 721 -11.50 27.16 -16.65
N ASN A 722 -10.91 27.21 -17.85
CA ASN A 722 -11.67 27.21 -19.10
C ASN A 722 -12.40 25.88 -19.34
N ASN A 723 -11.98 24.80 -18.68
CA ASN A 723 -12.56 23.47 -18.81
C ASN A 723 -13.29 22.98 -17.54
N TRP A 724 -13.33 23.79 -16.48
CA TRP A 724 -13.94 23.45 -15.19
C TRP A 724 -15.36 22.90 -15.30
N SER A 725 -16.22 23.51 -16.13
CA SER A 725 -17.62 23.07 -16.26
C SER A 725 -17.77 21.71 -16.95
N GLN A 726 -16.76 21.28 -17.72
CA GLN A 726 -16.77 19.98 -18.41
C GLN A 726 -16.05 18.89 -17.61
N VAL A 727 -15.00 19.26 -16.88
CA VAL A 727 -14.14 18.34 -16.12
C VAL A 727 -13.82 18.93 -14.73
N PRO A 728 -14.81 18.99 -13.83
CA PRO A 728 -14.62 19.56 -12.49
C PRO A 728 -13.55 18.83 -11.67
N GLU A 729 -13.33 17.53 -11.93
CA GLU A 729 -12.38 16.69 -11.21
C GLU A 729 -10.94 17.23 -11.24
N LEU A 730 -10.51 17.89 -12.33
CA LEU A 730 -9.16 18.45 -12.44
C LEU A 730 -8.92 19.62 -11.48
N THR A 731 -9.98 20.36 -11.14
CA THR A 731 -9.87 21.41 -10.12
C THR A 731 -9.89 20.84 -8.71
N THR A 732 -10.56 19.70 -8.49
CA THR A 732 -10.42 18.92 -7.24
C THR A 732 -8.95 18.59 -7.01
N ASP A 733 -8.30 17.99 -8.02
CA ASP A 733 -6.90 17.58 -7.95
C ASP A 733 -5.95 18.79 -7.80
N LEU A 734 -6.26 19.91 -8.45
CA LEU A 734 -5.51 21.17 -8.29
C LEU A 734 -5.62 21.72 -6.86
N LEU A 735 -6.82 21.77 -6.28
CA LEU A 735 -7.02 22.21 -4.91
C LEU A 735 -6.27 21.31 -3.93
N ASP A 736 -6.35 20.00 -4.11
CA ASP A 736 -5.63 19.03 -3.29
C ASP A 736 -4.11 19.27 -3.31
N GLY A 737 -3.53 19.47 -4.50
CA GLY A 737 -2.12 19.78 -4.64
C GLY A 737 -1.70 21.09 -4.00
N TYR A 738 -2.53 22.13 -4.07
CA TYR A 738 -2.28 23.39 -3.36
C TYR A 738 -2.35 23.22 -1.85
N ILE A 739 -3.26 22.39 -1.32
CA ILE A 739 -3.30 22.12 0.11
C ILE A 739 -1.99 21.45 0.55
N CYS A 740 -1.56 20.40 -0.16
CA CYS A 740 -0.34 19.65 0.12
C CYS A 740 0.95 20.48 0.06
N HIS A 741 1.07 21.34 -0.96
CA HIS A 741 2.35 21.97 -1.32
C HIS A 741 2.42 23.47 -1.10
N GLN A 742 1.33 24.14 -0.70
CA GLN A 742 1.31 25.61 -0.57
C GLN A 742 0.62 26.09 0.72
N ILE A 743 -0.24 25.27 1.34
CA ILE A 743 -1.10 25.71 2.44
C ILE A 743 -0.77 25.00 3.76
N ALA A 744 -0.82 23.66 3.82
CA ALA A 744 -0.85 22.90 5.07
C ALA A 744 0.49 22.82 5.83
N TYR A 745 1.40 23.78 5.64
CA TYR A 745 2.66 23.89 6.36
C TYR A 745 2.53 24.62 7.69
N ALA A 746 3.42 24.30 8.64
CA ALA A 746 3.47 24.94 9.95
C ALA A 746 3.74 26.46 9.88
N GLU A 747 4.57 26.89 8.93
CA GLU A 747 4.92 28.31 8.71
C GLU A 747 3.76 29.12 8.10
N GLY A 748 2.77 28.45 7.51
CA GLY A 748 1.62 29.08 6.87
C GLY A 748 1.85 29.38 5.38
N PRO A 749 0.78 29.75 4.66
CA PRO A 749 0.83 30.01 3.22
C PRO A 749 1.45 31.38 2.90
N SER A 750 2.16 31.46 1.77
CA SER A 750 2.62 32.75 1.23
C SER A 750 1.46 33.62 0.73
N GLN A 751 1.65 34.95 0.62
CA GLN A 751 0.64 35.84 0.04
C GLN A 751 0.23 35.41 -1.37
N LYS A 752 1.21 35.02 -2.20
CA LYS A 752 0.98 34.46 -3.54
C LYS A 752 0.07 33.22 -3.48
N ALA A 753 0.33 32.29 -2.57
CA ALA A 753 -0.48 31.09 -2.39
C ALA A 753 -1.91 31.41 -1.95
N LEU A 754 -2.10 32.38 -1.05
CA LEU A 754 -3.42 32.85 -0.61
C LEU A 754 -4.21 33.48 -1.77
N GLU A 755 -3.56 34.33 -2.58
CA GLU A 755 -4.18 34.96 -3.74
C GLU A 755 -4.58 33.93 -4.80
N THR A 756 -3.71 32.96 -5.09
CA THR A 756 -4.03 31.87 -6.01
C THR A 756 -5.16 30.99 -5.49
N TRP A 757 -5.12 30.58 -4.22
CA TRP A 757 -6.20 29.81 -3.58
C TRP A 757 -7.54 30.54 -3.68
N LYS A 758 -7.54 31.84 -3.36
CA LYS A 758 -8.72 32.71 -3.47
C LYS A 758 -9.23 32.78 -4.90
N GLU A 759 -8.36 32.84 -5.91
CA GLU A 759 -8.74 32.83 -7.32
C GLU A 759 -9.43 31.53 -7.74
N ILE A 760 -8.85 30.38 -7.40
CA ILE A 760 -9.42 29.05 -7.69
C ILE A 760 -10.79 28.91 -7.01
N CYS A 761 -10.88 29.17 -5.71
CA CYS A 761 -12.14 29.08 -4.97
C CYS A 761 -13.23 30.01 -5.56
N ASN A 762 -12.84 31.21 -6.00
CA ASN A 762 -13.78 32.16 -6.56
C ASN A 762 -14.31 31.75 -7.93
N TRP A 763 -13.53 31.09 -8.79
CA TRP A 763 -14.11 30.61 -10.05
C TRP A 763 -15.17 29.54 -9.82
N VAL A 764 -15.05 28.75 -8.73
CA VAL A 764 -16.01 27.70 -8.38
C VAL A 764 -17.26 28.35 -7.78
N LEU A 765 -17.06 29.14 -6.72
CA LEU A 765 -18.15 29.73 -5.94
C LEU A 765 -18.93 30.81 -6.72
N ASN A 766 -18.36 31.40 -7.77
CA ASN A 766 -19.06 32.33 -8.65
C ASN A 766 -19.71 31.64 -9.86
N SER A 767 -19.51 30.33 -10.05
CA SER A 767 -20.02 29.64 -11.23
C SER A 767 -21.56 29.52 -11.18
N PRO A 768 -22.26 29.76 -12.29
CA PRO A 768 -23.71 29.61 -12.33
C PRO A 768 -24.15 28.17 -12.04
N GLU A 769 -23.33 27.17 -12.39
CA GLU A 769 -23.56 25.76 -12.12
C GLU A 769 -23.63 25.48 -10.62
N ILE A 770 -22.71 26.04 -9.82
CA ILE A 770 -22.72 25.87 -8.36
C ILE A 770 -23.91 26.60 -7.72
N LEU A 771 -24.28 27.77 -8.22
CA LEU A 771 -25.46 28.49 -7.74
C LEU A 771 -26.75 27.71 -7.99
N ASP A 772 -26.88 27.05 -9.14
CA ASP A 772 -28.00 26.14 -9.43
C ASP A 772 -27.98 24.91 -8.52
N ILE A 773 -26.83 24.26 -8.38
CA ILE A 773 -26.67 23.03 -7.56
C ILE A 773 -26.94 23.30 -6.07
N ALA A 774 -26.52 24.45 -5.54
CA ALA A 774 -26.73 24.81 -4.14
C ALA A 774 -28.23 24.85 -3.77
N SER A 775 -29.09 25.22 -4.72
CA SER A 775 -30.55 25.28 -4.52
C SER A 775 -31.24 23.91 -4.52
N ARG A 776 -30.53 22.84 -4.89
CA ARG A 776 -31.05 21.46 -4.93
C ARG A 776 -30.99 20.82 -3.54
N GLU A 777 -31.68 19.68 -3.40
CA GLU A 777 -31.68 18.93 -2.13
C GLU A 777 -30.36 18.14 -1.90
N TYR A 778 -29.61 17.89 -2.97
CA TYR A 778 -28.37 17.10 -2.94
C TYR A 778 -27.28 17.69 -3.85
N LEU A 779 -26.02 17.41 -3.53
CA LEU A 779 -24.85 17.74 -4.34
C LEU A 779 -24.47 16.57 -5.26
N PHE A 780 -23.91 16.86 -6.44
CA PHE A 780 -23.28 15.81 -7.26
C PHE A 780 -21.89 15.50 -6.71
N HIS A 781 -21.49 14.22 -6.74
CA HIS A 781 -20.22 13.74 -6.19
C HIS A 781 -19.02 14.61 -6.62
N ASP A 782 -18.86 14.83 -7.92
CA ASP A 782 -17.73 15.60 -8.48
C ASP A 782 -17.67 17.02 -7.89
N THR A 783 -18.82 17.71 -7.77
CA THR A 783 -18.90 19.06 -7.16
C THR A 783 -18.80 19.06 -5.65
N GLU A 784 -19.27 18.00 -4.99
CA GLU A 784 -19.25 17.86 -3.54
C GLU A 784 -17.81 17.76 -3.02
N GLU A 785 -16.95 16.98 -3.69
CA GLU A 785 -15.54 16.85 -3.31
C GLU A 785 -14.81 18.19 -3.36
N ILE A 786 -15.08 19.01 -4.39
CA ILE A 786 -14.45 20.32 -4.55
C ILE A 786 -14.90 21.26 -3.43
N LEU A 787 -16.20 21.27 -3.12
CA LEU A 787 -16.74 22.10 -2.05
C LEU A 787 -16.20 21.70 -0.68
N GLN A 788 -15.95 20.40 -0.45
CA GLN A 788 -15.27 19.91 0.76
C GLN A 788 -13.84 20.43 0.86
N LEU A 789 -13.04 20.34 -0.21
CA LEU A 789 -11.65 20.79 -0.21
C LEU A 789 -11.51 22.29 0.03
N ILE A 790 -12.44 23.12 -0.47
CA ILE A 790 -12.43 24.59 -0.24
C ILE A 790 -12.45 24.92 1.26
N ILE A 791 -13.14 24.11 2.08
CA ILE A 791 -13.19 24.28 3.54
C ILE A 791 -12.25 23.32 4.29
N PHE A 792 -11.25 22.77 3.59
CA PHE A 792 -10.25 21.84 4.11
C PHE A 792 -10.82 20.55 4.71
N ASN A 793 -11.89 20.03 4.12
CA ASN A 793 -12.40 18.70 4.42
C ASN A 793 -12.05 17.72 3.30
N ARG A 794 -11.88 16.45 3.65
CA ARG A 794 -11.79 15.34 2.70
C ARG A 794 -12.31 14.06 3.33
N TYR A 795 -13.05 13.27 2.57
CA TYR A 795 -13.58 11.97 3.00
C TYR A 795 -14.26 11.99 4.38
N GLY A 796 -14.99 13.08 4.69
CA GLY A 796 -15.73 13.22 5.95
C GLY A 796 -14.91 13.67 7.17
N HIS A 797 -13.65 14.09 6.97
CA HIS A 797 -12.77 14.57 8.05
C HIS A 797 -12.06 15.87 7.67
N SER A 798 -11.55 16.60 8.67
CA SER A 798 -10.70 17.78 8.46
C SER A 798 -9.34 17.33 7.90
N TYR A 799 -8.96 17.82 6.73
CA TYR A 799 -7.72 17.50 6.02
C TYR A 799 -6.49 18.05 6.75
N ILE A 800 -6.64 19.21 7.40
CA ILE A 800 -5.57 19.85 8.18
C ILE A 800 -5.82 19.60 9.68
N LYS A 801 -4.73 19.36 10.43
CA LYS A 801 -4.76 19.12 11.89
C LYS A 801 -5.31 20.32 12.66
N GLU A 802 -6.10 20.05 13.71
CA GLU A 802 -6.88 21.04 14.48
C GLU A 802 -6.07 22.21 15.09
N ASN A 803 -4.76 22.05 15.30
CA ASN A 803 -3.89 23.04 15.93
C ASN A 803 -3.20 24.01 14.94
N TRP A 804 -3.58 24.00 13.66
CA TRP A 804 -2.97 24.86 12.64
C TRP A 804 -3.41 26.33 12.79
N GLN A 805 -2.45 27.22 13.01
CA GLN A 805 -2.71 28.60 13.48
C GLN A 805 -3.15 29.58 12.37
N HIS A 806 -3.03 29.18 11.10
CA HIS A 806 -3.20 30.09 9.95
C HIS A 806 -4.61 30.06 9.35
N ILE A 807 -5.54 29.28 9.91
CA ILE A 807 -6.90 29.13 9.36
C ILE A 807 -7.64 30.48 9.23
N ARG A 808 -7.34 31.46 10.10
CA ARG A 808 -7.98 32.78 10.06
C ARG A 808 -7.70 33.57 8.77
N LEU A 809 -6.63 33.23 8.02
CA LEU A 809 -6.32 33.85 6.73
C LEU A 809 -7.36 33.53 5.65
N PHE A 810 -8.18 32.48 5.85
CA PHE A 810 -9.14 31.98 4.87
C PHE A 810 -10.59 32.40 5.17
N ILE A 811 -10.80 33.22 6.22
CA ILE A 811 -12.13 33.60 6.70
C ILE A 811 -13.02 34.20 5.60
N ASP A 812 -12.47 35.01 4.69
CA ASP A 812 -13.20 35.59 3.56
C ASP A 812 -13.78 34.51 2.63
N ILE A 813 -13.00 33.48 2.34
CA ILE A 813 -13.42 32.38 1.46
C ILE A 813 -14.45 31.51 2.16
N PHE A 814 -14.27 31.23 3.45
CA PHE A 814 -15.25 30.45 4.22
C PHE A 814 -16.58 31.19 4.37
N ASP A 815 -16.56 32.50 4.64
CA ASP A 815 -17.79 33.30 4.72
C ASP A 815 -18.53 33.31 3.38
N LYS A 816 -17.79 33.41 2.27
CA LYS A 816 -18.36 33.29 0.93
C LYS A 816 -18.93 31.89 0.65
N TRP A 817 -18.19 30.84 0.99
CA TRP A 817 -18.63 29.46 0.84
C TRP A 817 -19.93 29.20 1.62
N VAL A 818 -20.00 29.65 2.87
CA VAL A 818 -21.20 29.57 3.72
C VAL A 818 -22.38 30.28 3.06
N THR A 819 -22.14 31.45 2.47
CA THR A 819 -23.17 32.24 1.80
C THR A 819 -23.69 31.54 0.54
N VAL A 820 -22.80 30.97 -0.27
CA VAL A 820 -23.12 30.40 -1.57
C VAL A 820 -23.73 29.00 -1.46
N VAL A 821 -23.13 28.11 -0.66
CA VAL A 821 -23.53 26.69 -0.60
C VAL A 821 -23.94 26.21 0.78
N GLY A 822 -23.60 26.91 1.87
CA GLY A 822 -23.80 26.41 3.24
C GLY A 822 -25.25 26.12 3.63
N HIS A 823 -26.22 26.61 2.87
CA HIS A 823 -27.66 26.36 3.06
C HIS A 823 -28.15 25.05 2.41
N ASN A 824 -27.30 24.38 1.60
CA ASN A 824 -27.57 23.06 1.06
C ASN A 824 -27.36 21.99 2.15
N PRO A 825 -28.24 20.97 2.28
CA PRO A 825 -28.11 19.96 3.33
C PRO A 825 -26.81 19.14 3.34
N ASP A 826 -26.25 18.79 2.18
CA ASP A 826 -24.98 18.04 2.10
C ASP A 826 -23.78 18.96 2.44
N ALA A 827 -23.77 20.17 1.89
CA ALA A 827 -22.76 21.17 2.23
C ALA A 827 -22.78 21.48 3.74
N TYR A 828 -23.96 21.62 4.33
CA TYR A 828 -24.08 21.91 5.76
C TYR A 828 -23.44 20.82 6.64
N THR A 829 -23.52 19.54 6.26
CA THR A 829 -22.80 18.46 6.95
C THR A 829 -21.29 18.71 6.93
N HIS A 830 -20.73 19.10 5.79
CA HIS A 830 -19.31 19.42 5.65
C HIS A 830 -18.91 20.65 6.48
N LEU A 831 -19.77 21.67 6.55
CA LEU A 831 -19.55 22.81 7.45
C LEU A 831 -19.45 22.38 8.92
N LEU A 832 -20.32 21.47 9.38
CA LEU A 832 -20.28 20.96 10.75
C LEU A 832 -19.01 20.17 11.04
N ILE A 833 -18.52 19.37 10.08
CA ILE A 833 -17.24 18.65 10.19
C ILE A 833 -16.09 19.66 10.37
N MET A 834 -16.05 20.69 9.52
CA MET A 834 -15.00 21.72 9.58
C MET A 834 -15.04 22.47 10.92
N LEU A 835 -16.23 22.88 11.39
CA LEU A 835 -16.41 23.61 12.64
C LEU A 835 -16.13 22.78 13.90
N ASN A 836 -16.32 21.46 13.86
CA ASN A 836 -15.98 20.57 14.97
C ASN A 836 -14.48 20.28 15.07
N GLY A 837 -13.77 20.32 13.93
CA GLY A 837 -12.32 20.20 13.84
C GLY A 837 -11.60 21.56 13.85
N LEU A 838 -10.84 21.84 12.79
CA LEU A 838 -9.98 23.03 12.67
C LEU A 838 -10.75 24.36 12.81
N GLY A 839 -12.00 24.41 12.34
CA GLY A 839 -12.89 25.57 12.42
C GLY A 839 -13.33 25.94 13.83
N TRP A 840 -13.07 25.10 14.83
CA TRP A 840 -13.34 25.43 16.24
C TRP A 840 -12.65 26.73 16.68
N GLN A 841 -11.54 27.11 16.03
CA GLN A 841 -10.83 28.37 16.26
C GLN A 841 -11.66 29.63 15.94
N PHE A 842 -12.77 29.49 15.21
CA PHE A 842 -13.74 30.56 14.93
C PHE A 842 -14.89 30.63 15.94
N ALA A 843 -14.95 29.72 16.93
CA ALA A 843 -15.98 29.78 17.95
C ALA A 843 -15.70 30.92 18.96
N PRO A 844 -16.73 31.61 19.48
CA PRO A 844 -18.15 31.47 19.12
C PRO A 844 -18.56 32.29 17.88
N GLU A 845 -17.79 33.32 17.51
CA GLU A 845 -18.05 34.19 16.35
C GLU A 845 -16.82 34.19 15.41
N PRO A 846 -17.01 34.01 14.08
CA PRO A 846 -18.27 34.07 13.32
C PRO A 846 -19.10 32.76 13.26
N THR A 847 -18.73 31.70 13.98
CA THR A 847 -19.43 30.40 13.88
C THR A 847 -20.95 30.49 14.05
N LEU A 848 -21.43 31.20 15.07
CA LEU A 848 -22.87 31.38 15.30
C LEU A 848 -23.55 32.17 14.17
N GLU A 849 -22.84 33.12 13.55
CA GLU A 849 -23.33 33.85 12.39
C GLU A 849 -23.52 32.94 11.18
N TRP A 850 -22.50 32.12 10.87
CA TRP A 850 -22.54 31.20 9.74
C TRP A 850 -23.69 30.21 9.84
N LEU A 851 -23.86 29.58 11.00
CA LEU A 851 -24.97 28.64 11.25
C LEU A 851 -26.34 29.32 11.08
N ASN A 852 -26.51 30.55 11.57
CA ASN A 852 -27.75 31.32 11.39
C ASN A 852 -28.02 31.65 9.92
N ARG A 853 -26.96 32.01 9.17
CA ARG A 853 -27.06 32.34 7.74
C ARG A 853 -27.50 31.11 6.94
N CYS A 854 -26.87 29.95 7.18
CA CYS A 854 -27.27 28.68 6.56
C CYS A 854 -28.74 28.35 6.85
N ALA A 855 -29.15 28.41 8.12
CA ALA A 855 -30.52 28.12 8.52
C ALA A 855 -31.55 29.10 7.96
N SER A 856 -31.18 30.36 7.76
CA SER A 856 -32.11 31.37 7.22
C SER A 856 -32.26 31.29 5.71
N ASN A 857 -31.21 30.85 5.01
CA ASN A 857 -31.20 30.73 3.55
C ASN A 857 -31.58 29.32 3.05
N ALA A 858 -31.80 28.37 3.97
CA ALA A 858 -32.17 27.00 3.65
C ALA A 858 -33.53 26.92 2.93
N VAL A 859 -33.52 26.40 1.70
CA VAL A 859 -34.74 26.08 0.93
C VAL A 859 -35.28 24.70 1.30
N HIS A 860 -34.38 23.76 1.60
CA HIS A 860 -34.68 22.39 2.01
C HIS A 860 -34.47 22.20 3.52
N ASN A 861 -35.02 21.12 4.09
CA ASN A 861 -34.85 20.84 5.51
C ASN A 861 -33.39 20.47 5.85
N ILE A 862 -32.61 21.46 6.29
CA ILE A 862 -31.21 21.26 6.72
C ILE A 862 -31.08 20.49 8.03
N TRP A 863 -32.15 20.40 8.84
CA TRP A 863 -32.20 19.65 10.10
C TRP A 863 -32.51 18.16 9.90
N ASN A 864 -32.42 17.67 8.67
CA ASN A 864 -32.71 16.29 8.33
C ASN A 864 -31.78 15.31 9.08
N GLU A 865 -32.38 14.50 9.96
CA GLU A 865 -31.66 13.52 10.78
C GLU A 865 -31.18 12.28 10.00
N LYS A 866 -31.58 12.08 8.73
CA LYS A 866 -30.94 11.06 7.87
C LYS A 866 -29.42 11.26 7.75
N ARG A 867 -28.95 12.51 7.91
CA ARG A 867 -27.52 12.90 7.89
C ARG A 867 -26.99 13.31 9.27
N GLY A 868 -27.86 13.34 10.29
CA GLY A 868 -27.52 13.77 11.65
C GLY A 868 -27.26 15.28 11.84
N ASN A 869 -27.63 16.12 10.87
CA ASN A 869 -27.30 17.55 10.88
C ASN A 869 -27.89 18.31 12.09
N GLY A 870 -29.12 18.02 12.48
CA GLY A 870 -29.77 18.68 13.62
C GLY A 870 -29.11 18.29 14.94
N THR A 871 -28.92 16.98 15.14
CA THR A 871 -28.20 16.45 16.31
C THR A 871 -26.77 17.01 16.42
N GLN A 872 -25.98 16.96 15.34
CA GLN A 872 -24.61 17.51 15.33
C GLN A 872 -24.58 19.02 15.57
N THR A 873 -25.55 19.77 15.05
CA THR A 873 -25.65 21.22 15.35
C THR A 873 -25.93 21.45 16.83
N ALA A 874 -26.84 20.68 17.43
CA ALA A 874 -27.13 20.78 18.86
C ALA A 874 -25.89 20.43 19.73
N GLU A 875 -25.12 19.42 19.35
CA GLU A 875 -23.87 19.06 20.02
C GLU A 875 -22.83 20.18 19.93
N LEU A 876 -22.65 20.77 18.75
CA LEU A 876 -21.77 21.91 18.54
C LEU A 876 -22.20 23.11 19.39
N LEU A 877 -23.50 23.44 19.43
CA LEU A 877 -24.04 24.52 20.27
C LEU A 877 -23.86 24.24 21.77
N SER A 878 -23.97 22.98 22.19
CA SER A 878 -23.68 22.55 23.57
C SER A 878 -22.21 22.80 23.93
N ARG A 879 -21.29 22.42 23.03
CA ARG A 879 -19.85 22.66 23.18
C ARG A 879 -19.53 24.16 23.19
N ILE A 880 -20.15 24.96 22.33
CA ILE A 880 -19.99 26.42 22.29
C ILE A 880 -20.46 27.03 23.61
N TRP A 881 -21.64 26.65 24.10
CA TRP A 881 -22.16 27.16 25.37
C TRP A 881 -21.21 26.84 26.53
N LYS A 882 -20.76 25.58 26.64
CA LYS A 882 -19.85 25.14 27.71
C LYS A 882 -18.56 25.96 27.78
N ASN A 883 -18.02 26.40 26.64
CA ASN A 883 -16.74 27.11 26.59
C ASN A 883 -16.89 28.65 26.54
N PHE A 884 -18.03 29.17 26.09
CA PHE A 884 -18.20 30.59 25.80
C PHE A 884 -19.46 31.23 26.45
N GLU A 885 -20.08 30.60 27.45
CA GLU A 885 -21.31 31.10 28.09
C GLU A 885 -21.24 32.59 28.48
N LEU A 886 -20.17 33.01 29.16
CA LEU A 886 -20.02 34.42 29.59
C LEU A 886 -19.98 35.38 28.39
N HIS A 887 -19.30 34.99 27.30
CA HIS A 887 -19.23 35.78 26.08
C HIS A 887 -20.60 35.86 25.39
N ILE A 888 -21.32 34.73 25.30
CA ILE A 888 -22.64 34.67 24.68
C ILE A 888 -23.64 35.52 25.47
N ARG A 889 -23.68 35.41 26.81
CA ARG A 889 -24.56 36.22 27.66
C ARG A 889 -24.18 37.71 27.66
N GLY A 890 -22.88 38.01 27.56
CA GLY A 890 -22.37 39.39 27.53
C GLY A 890 -22.57 40.12 26.20
N ASN A 891 -22.84 39.40 25.11
CA ASN A 891 -23.05 39.98 23.78
C ASN A 891 -24.48 39.70 23.27
N GLY A 892 -25.31 40.75 23.21
CA GLY A 892 -26.71 40.63 22.79
C GLY A 892 -26.91 40.05 21.38
N SER A 893 -25.98 40.26 20.44
CA SER A 893 -26.09 39.68 19.10
C SER A 893 -25.80 38.18 19.11
N SER A 894 -24.75 37.75 19.81
CA SER A 894 -24.40 36.33 19.97
C SER A 894 -25.47 35.57 20.75
N LEU A 895 -26.04 36.16 21.80
CA LEU A 895 -27.17 35.57 22.53
C LEU A 895 -28.39 35.37 21.63
N LYS A 896 -28.71 36.37 20.80
CA LYS A 896 -29.82 36.29 19.85
C LYS A 896 -29.60 35.21 18.79
N ARG A 897 -28.40 35.14 18.21
CA ARG A 897 -27.99 34.12 17.23
C ARG A 897 -28.04 32.71 17.82
N TYR A 898 -27.50 32.53 19.02
CA TYR A 898 -27.52 31.26 19.74
C TYR A 898 -28.96 30.81 20.04
N SER A 899 -29.77 31.72 20.60
CA SER A 899 -31.16 31.44 20.94
C SER A 899 -31.98 31.05 19.70
N ASN A 900 -31.83 31.78 18.59
CA ASN A 900 -32.53 31.48 17.33
C ASN A 900 -32.24 30.05 16.84
N LEU A 901 -30.98 29.61 16.88
CA LEU A 901 -30.63 28.24 16.48
C LEU A 901 -31.23 27.19 17.40
N VAL A 902 -31.19 27.41 18.73
CA VAL A 902 -31.78 26.48 19.70
C VAL A 902 -33.29 26.33 19.48
N TYR A 903 -34.02 27.43 19.29
CA TYR A 903 -35.46 27.37 19.04
C TYR A 903 -35.80 26.67 17.71
N ARG A 904 -35.04 26.94 16.64
CA ARG A 904 -35.22 26.24 15.36
C ARG A 904 -34.99 24.72 15.46
N LEU A 905 -34.03 24.29 16.26
CA LEU A 905 -33.78 22.87 16.50
C LEU A 905 -34.89 22.20 17.31
N ILE A 906 -35.52 22.93 18.24
CA ILE A 906 -36.69 22.45 18.99
C ILE A 906 -37.89 22.29 18.07
N GLU A 907 -38.15 23.27 17.21
CA GLU A 907 -39.20 23.19 16.19
C GLU A 907 -38.98 22.02 15.23
N ALA A 908 -37.71 21.69 14.93
CA ALA A 908 -37.33 20.52 14.14
C ALA A 908 -37.39 19.18 14.91
N GLY A 909 -37.72 19.19 16.21
CA GLY A 909 -37.88 17.99 17.01
C GLY A 909 -36.57 17.37 17.53
N ILE A 910 -35.48 18.13 17.60
CA ILE A 910 -34.17 17.62 18.04
C ILE A 910 -34.10 17.55 19.58
N PRO A 911 -33.97 16.35 20.19
CA PRO A 911 -34.09 16.18 21.65
C PRO A 911 -33.06 16.99 22.45
N LEU A 912 -31.80 17.05 21.97
CA LEU A 912 -30.70 17.74 22.66
C LEU A 912 -30.94 19.26 22.77
N ALA A 913 -31.73 19.84 21.87
CA ALA A 913 -32.04 21.28 21.88
C ALA A 913 -32.90 21.69 23.09
N SER A 914 -33.74 20.80 23.61
CA SER A 914 -34.55 21.05 24.82
C SER A 914 -33.68 21.27 26.07
N VAL A 915 -32.54 20.56 26.16
CA VAL A 915 -31.57 20.74 27.25
C VAL A 915 -30.87 22.09 27.14
N LEU A 916 -30.55 22.55 25.92
CA LEU A 916 -29.94 23.86 25.70
C LEU A 916 -30.91 25.01 26.00
N GLN A 917 -32.20 24.83 25.72
CA GLN A 917 -33.24 25.79 26.08
C GLN A 917 -33.31 26.00 27.60
N GLN A 918 -33.34 24.91 28.38
CA GLN A 918 -33.38 25.01 29.85
C GLN A 918 -32.18 25.79 30.40
N LYS A 919 -30.99 25.61 29.83
CA LYS A 919 -29.78 26.38 30.18
C LYS A 919 -29.89 27.86 29.80
N LEU A 920 -30.46 28.17 28.64
CA LEU A 920 -30.73 29.55 28.22
C LEU A 920 -31.71 30.26 29.17
N GLU A 921 -32.79 29.58 29.53
CA GLU A 921 -33.85 30.08 30.42
C GLU A 921 -33.46 30.11 31.91
N GLY A 922 -32.28 29.59 32.28
CA GLY A 922 -31.81 29.54 33.67
C GLY A 922 -32.55 28.53 34.54
N ARG A 923 -33.08 27.45 33.94
CA ARG A 923 -33.90 26.41 34.58
C ARG A 923 -33.17 25.07 34.78
N GLY A 924 -31.84 25.06 34.76
CA GLY A 924 -31.00 23.85 34.84
C GLY A 924 -30.07 23.84 36.04
#